data_AF-A0A922I3M7-F1
#
_entry.id   AF-A0A922I3M7-F1
#
_cell.length_a   1.000
_cell.length_b   1.000
_cell.length_c   1.000
_cell.angle_alpha   90.00
_cell.angle_beta   90.00
_cell.angle_gamma   90.00
#
_symmetry.space_group_name_H-M   'P 1'
#
loop_
_entity.id
_entity.type
_entity.pdbx_description
1 polymer ?
#
loop_
_entity_poly.entity_id
_entity_poly.type
_entity_poly.pdbx_seq_one_letter_code
_entity_poly.pdbx_strand_id
1 'polypeptide(L)'
;MIIGLALLNTQSSYHANAIPLSSSSPLQQELDQQQQTQQPSDSNELQLARLLFKRGNNLGRKFNEAKRMNSMTTDKRILQNLLQNLADLFERPTEMYSDRGCHSSIQSSNDHVNCCRQIHMPLLTDKYQITMAYAYWKNGMSEKFAVFDIFFRKNPFGGEFTVFAGLEECLNFLQGFHYTSDDIDFFRKILFDDVEDEFFDYLSKITAKDVVLYSVAEGSVVFPKEPLMRIEGPLVVCQLLETTFLTLVNYACLIATNAARYKIAIDNRKIQLLEFGLRRAQGPDGGLSASKYSYIGGFDGTSNLLAGRLYNIPVKGTHAHSFIMSHSTMEEPKNIYLKSKITGEKVNFVETCLNFKDEVAKILQVSTTESSKSELIAFISYALAFPDSFLALVDTYDVIRSGILNFCIVTLALDKLGYRAIGIRVDSGDLAYQSIVAHRCFQKIAEHYQLKWFNELSIIVSNDINEETIISLNEQKHKINAFGIGTHLVTCQKQPALGCVYKLVEIDHIPCIKISLDLAKVTIPCRKNVYRIYGREGYALLDLLTGTNEEEPKILEKILCRHPFEESKRCFATPSRVERLLKVWWIDGKISQSLPTLIEIREHVQNSLAILRPDIKRLLNPTPYKVSVTDNLYQYMHQLWLENAPVGELH
;
A
#
# COMPACT_ATOMS: atom_id res chain seq x y z
N MET A 1 -67.14 -23.35 6.00
CA MET A 1 -66.67 -24.74 6.24
C MET A 1 -65.45 -24.67 7.15
N ILE A 2 -65.67 -24.92 8.45
CA ILE A 2 -64.83 -25.67 9.42
C ILE A 2 -63.31 -25.38 9.38
N ILE A 3 -62.71 -24.57 10.28
CA ILE A 3 -62.41 -24.73 11.73
C ILE A 3 -61.15 -25.58 12.03
N GLY A 4 -60.27 -25.02 12.87
CA GLY A 4 -59.30 -25.74 13.73
C GLY A 4 -58.03 -24.91 14.07
N LEU A 5 -58.08 -23.89 14.96
CA LEU A 5 -57.70 -23.90 16.41
C LEU A 5 -56.26 -24.41 16.70
N ALA A 6 -55.33 -23.56 17.16
CA ALA A 6 -55.04 -23.10 18.56
C ALA A 6 -54.27 -24.18 19.37
N LEU A 7 -53.21 -23.97 20.17
CA LEU A 7 -52.84 -23.04 21.26
C LEU A 7 -51.29 -23.11 21.47
N LEU A 8 -50.52 -22.05 21.76
CA LEU A 8 -50.24 -21.35 23.04
C LEU A 8 -49.54 -22.15 24.18
N ASN A 9 -48.41 -21.57 24.63
CA ASN A 9 -47.68 -21.67 25.92
C ASN A 9 -46.99 -23.01 26.26
N THR A 10 -45.75 -23.05 26.77
CA THR A 10 -45.32 -22.49 28.08
C THR A 10 -43.79 -22.32 28.21
N GLN A 11 -43.39 -21.44 29.12
CA GLN A 11 -42.04 -21.30 29.69
C GLN A 11 -41.63 -22.53 30.51
N SER A 12 -40.33 -22.87 30.56
CA SER A 12 -39.62 -23.05 31.85
C SER A 12 -38.09 -23.15 31.66
N SER A 13 -37.41 -22.49 32.59
CA SER A 13 -35.97 -22.46 32.89
C SER A 13 -35.48 -23.75 33.57
N TYR A 14 -34.26 -24.22 33.30
CA TYR A 14 -33.44 -24.94 34.30
C TYR A 14 -31.93 -24.84 34.02
N HIS A 15 -31.18 -24.66 35.10
CA HIS A 15 -29.73 -24.55 35.23
C HIS A 15 -29.02 -25.93 35.31
N ALA A 16 -27.73 -25.92 34.94
CA ALA A 16 -26.59 -26.70 35.48
C ALA A 16 -26.38 -28.18 35.07
N ASN A 17 -25.32 -28.47 34.31
CA ASN A 17 -23.99 -28.95 34.80
C ASN A 17 -23.12 -29.58 33.68
N ALA A 18 -21.81 -29.30 33.74
CA ALA A 18 -20.72 -30.00 33.02
C ALA A 18 -20.56 -31.44 33.55
N ILE A 19 -19.94 -32.46 32.92
CA ILE A 19 -18.67 -32.62 32.16
C ILE A 19 -18.79 -33.97 31.31
N PRO A 20 -17.71 -34.56 30.74
CA PRO A 20 -17.24 -34.52 29.35
C PRO A 20 -17.51 -35.81 28.53
N LEU A 21 -17.58 -35.75 27.19
CA LEU A 21 -17.34 -36.94 26.36
C LEU A 21 -16.69 -36.59 25.01
N SER A 22 -15.54 -37.23 24.81
CA SER A 22 -14.83 -37.48 23.58
C SER A 22 -15.67 -38.28 22.57
N SER A 23 -15.71 -37.86 21.31
CA SER A 23 -15.55 -38.71 20.11
C SER A 23 -15.89 -37.88 18.85
N SER A 24 -14.87 -37.63 18.04
CA SER A 24 -15.00 -37.08 16.68
C SER A 24 -15.53 -38.15 15.71
N SER A 25 -16.29 -37.69 14.72
CA SER A 25 -17.01 -38.50 13.74
C SER A 25 -16.09 -39.13 12.67
N PRO A 26 -16.59 -40.14 11.91
CA PRO A 26 -15.79 -40.95 10.97
C PRO A 26 -15.16 -40.19 9.78
N LEU A 27 -15.58 -38.94 9.53
CA LEU A 27 -15.00 -38.10 8.46
C LEU A 27 -13.60 -37.57 8.78
N GLN A 28 -13.19 -37.60 10.05
CA GLN A 28 -11.83 -37.19 10.44
C GLN A 28 -10.78 -38.29 10.16
N GLN A 29 -11.20 -39.56 10.03
CA GLN A 29 -10.27 -40.69 9.83
C GLN A 29 -9.94 -40.97 8.34
N GLU A 30 -10.75 -40.53 7.39
CA GLU A 30 -10.43 -40.66 5.95
C GLU A 30 -9.48 -39.54 5.44
N LEU A 31 -9.46 -38.38 6.09
CA LEU A 31 -8.53 -37.29 5.76
C LEU A 31 -7.09 -37.58 6.23
N ASP A 32 -6.92 -38.36 7.31
CA ASP A 32 -5.61 -38.72 7.85
C ASP A 32 -4.94 -39.88 7.10
N GLN A 33 -5.67 -40.65 6.28
CA GLN A 33 -5.11 -41.77 5.49
C GLN A 33 -4.65 -41.39 4.07
N GLN A 34 -5.00 -40.22 3.54
CA GLN A 34 -4.53 -39.77 2.21
C GLN A 34 -3.27 -38.88 2.23
N GLN A 35 -2.72 -38.56 3.41
CA GLN A 35 -1.46 -37.80 3.52
C GLN A 35 -0.20 -38.65 3.70
N GLN A 36 -0.31 -39.98 3.69
CA GLN A 36 0.85 -40.89 3.69
C GLN A 36 1.00 -41.57 2.33
N THR A 37 1.43 -40.84 1.29
CA THR A 37 2.18 -41.37 0.14
C THR A 37 2.46 -40.24 -0.86
N GLN A 38 3.57 -39.53 -0.69
CA GLN A 38 4.37 -38.93 -1.77
C GLN A 38 5.61 -38.26 -1.15
N GLN A 39 6.77 -38.93 -1.28
CA GLN A 39 8.08 -38.34 -1.01
C GLN A 39 8.54 -37.51 -2.21
N PRO A 40 8.93 -36.23 -2.06
CA PRO A 40 9.85 -35.56 -2.97
C PRO A 40 11.30 -35.85 -2.53
N SER A 41 12.17 -36.13 -3.50
CA SER A 41 13.58 -36.42 -3.31
C SER A 41 14.40 -35.17 -2.93
N ASP A 42 14.64 -34.97 -1.63
CA ASP A 42 15.63 -34.01 -1.12
C ASP A 42 17.06 -34.56 -1.27
N SER A 43 17.83 -34.06 -2.23
CA SER A 43 19.27 -34.38 -2.31
C SER A 43 20.21 -33.19 -2.51
N ASN A 44 19.72 -31.98 -2.81
CA ASN A 44 20.60 -30.82 -3.06
C ASN A 44 20.64 -29.76 -1.94
N GLU A 45 19.53 -29.49 -1.25
CA GLU A 45 19.50 -28.45 -0.20
C GLU A 45 20.20 -28.90 1.10
N LEU A 46 20.09 -30.18 1.46
CA LEU A 46 20.78 -30.74 2.62
C LEU A 46 22.31 -30.83 2.40
N GLN A 47 22.76 -30.99 1.14
CA GLN A 47 24.18 -30.93 0.80
C GLN A 47 24.72 -29.50 0.88
N LEU A 48 23.95 -28.51 0.40
CA LEU A 48 24.33 -27.09 0.46
C LEU A 48 24.40 -26.58 1.91
N ALA A 49 23.42 -26.94 2.75
CA ALA A 49 23.42 -26.62 4.17
C ALA A 49 24.61 -27.26 4.90
N ARG A 50 24.95 -28.53 4.60
CA ARG A 50 26.15 -29.21 5.16
C ARG A 50 27.46 -28.58 4.68
N LEU A 51 27.53 -28.10 3.43
CA LEU A 51 28.69 -27.39 2.87
C LEU A 51 28.89 -26.00 3.50
N LEU A 52 27.79 -25.26 3.72
CA LEU A 52 27.81 -23.96 4.39
C LEU A 52 28.18 -24.09 5.88
N PHE A 53 27.68 -25.13 6.56
CA PHE A 53 28.02 -25.41 7.95
C PHE A 53 29.47 -25.91 8.12
N LYS A 54 30.00 -26.69 7.17
CA LYS A 54 31.43 -27.07 7.11
C LYS A 54 32.34 -25.87 6.82
N ARG A 55 31.94 -24.95 5.94
CA ARG A 55 32.70 -23.72 5.65
C ARG A 55 32.77 -22.77 6.85
N GLY A 56 31.65 -22.55 7.54
CA GLY A 56 31.60 -21.73 8.76
C GLY A 56 32.48 -22.28 9.89
N ASN A 57 32.45 -23.60 10.12
CA ASN A 57 33.28 -24.25 11.14
C ASN A 57 34.79 -24.26 10.81
N ASN A 58 35.16 -24.34 9.52
CA ASN A 58 36.58 -24.24 9.12
C ASN A 58 37.13 -22.82 9.28
N LEU A 59 36.33 -21.77 9.06
CA LEU A 59 36.72 -20.39 9.33
C LEU A 59 36.87 -20.13 10.85
N GLY A 60 35.93 -20.64 11.67
CA GLY A 60 36.03 -20.54 13.12
C GLY A 60 37.23 -21.28 13.72
N ARG A 61 37.61 -22.44 13.17
CA ARG A 61 38.82 -23.17 13.58
C ARG A 61 40.10 -22.46 13.16
N LYS A 62 40.20 -21.99 11.90
CA LYS A 62 41.37 -21.24 11.43
C LYS A 62 41.59 -19.93 12.19
N PHE A 63 40.52 -19.25 12.60
CA PHE A 63 40.61 -18.03 13.41
C PHE A 63 41.11 -18.30 14.84
N ASN A 64 40.69 -19.43 15.43
CA ASN A 64 41.14 -19.86 16.76
C ASN A 64 42.57 -20.45 16.75
N GLU A 65 43.01 -21.08 15.65
CA GLU A 65 44.41 -21.49 15.44
C GLU A 65 45.33 -20.27 15.23
N ALA A 66 44.89 -19.27 14.46
CA ALA A 66 45.64 -18.01 14.31
C ALA A 66 45.77 -17.23 15.64
N LYS A 67 44.73 -17.24 16.49
CA LYS A 67 44.79 -16.67 17.85
C LYS A 67 45.76 -17.43 18.78
N ARG A 68 45.89 -18.76 18.62
CA ARG A 68 46.84 -19.58 19.40
C ARG A 68 48.29 -19.44 18.91
N MET A 69 48.53 -19.21 17.61
CA MET A 69 49.88 -18.96 17.08
C MET A 69 50.39 -17.54 17.38
N ASN A 70 49.50 -16.57 17.63
CA ASN A 70 49.87 -15.20 18.00
C ASN A 70 50.50 -15.06 19.40
N SER A 71 50.54 -16.13 20.21
CA SER A 71 51.26 -16.14 21.49
C SER A 71 52.65 -16.78 21.42
N MET A 72 53.08 -17.29 20.26
CA MET A 72 54.40 -17.88 20.05
C MET A 72 54.79 -17.80 18.56
N THR A 73 55.38 -16.69 18.10
CA THR A 73 56.39 -16.64 17.01
C THR A 73 56.77 -15.19 16.66
N THR A 74 58.07 -14.96 16.45
CA THR A 74 58.71 -13.66 16.18
C THR A 74 59.01 -13.42 14.69
N ASP A 75 58.33 -14.13 13.78
CA ASP A 75 58.70 -14.11 12.36
C ASP A 75 57.67 -13.35 11.49
N LYS A 76 58.03 -12.10 11.14
CA LYS A 76 57.20 -11.18 10.33
C LYS A 76 56.85 -11.72 8.94
N ARG A 77 57.59 -12.67 8.38
CA ARG A 77 57.35 -13.20 7.03
C ARG A 77 56.08 -14.05 6.92
N ILE A 78 55.73 -14.77 7.98
CA ILE A 78 54.54 -15.65 7.98
C ILE A 78 53.26 -14.80 8.04
N LEU A 79 53.27 -13.72 8.83
CA LEU A 79 52.14 -12.79 8.94
C LEU A 79 51.88 -12.06 7.61
N GLN A 80 52.95 -11.71 6.88
CA GLN A 80 52.84 -11.02 5.59
C GLN A 80 52.25 -11.92 4.50
N ASN A 81 52.66 -13.20 4.45
CA ASN A 81 52.08 -14.18 3.52
C ASN A 81 50.62 -14.54 3.85
N LEU A 82 50.22 -14.52 5.13
CA LEU A 82 48.83 -14.74 5.55
C LEU A 82 47.92 -13.55 5.20
N LEU A 83 48.43 -12.33 5.33
CA LEU A 83 47.71 -11.10 4.92
C LEU A 83 47.58 -11.00 3.40
N GLN A 84 48.61 -11.39 2.63
CA GLN A 84 48.56 -11.42 1.17
C GLN A 84 47.52 -12.43 0.66
N ASN A 85 47.50 -13.65 1.22
CA ASN A 85 46.51 -14.67 0.86
C ASN A 85 45.07 -14.32 1.28
N LEU A 86 44.89 -13.46 2.29
CA LEU A 86 43.58 -12.91 2.65
C LEU A 86 43.17 -11.78 1.69
N ALA A 87 44.10 -10.93 1.25
CA ALA A 87 43.84 -9.90 0.25
C ALA A 87 43.39 -10.50 -1.11
N ASP A 88 44.03 -11.59 -1.55
CA ASP A 88 43.67 -12.31 -2.78
C ASP A 88 42.28 -13.01 -2.72
N LEU A 89 41.73 -13.21 -1.51
CA LEU A 89 40.38 -13.73 -1.29
C LEU A 89 39.31 -12.64 -1.33
N PHE A 90 39.70 -11.36 -1.24
CA PHE A 90 38.82 -10.19 -1.33
C PHE A 90 38.98 -9.40 -2.63
N GLU A 91 40.03 -9.64 -3.42
CA GLU A 91 40.18 -9.10 -4.78
C GLU A 91 39.66 -10.08 -5.85
N ARG A 92 38.34 -10.01 -6.11
CA ARG A 92 37.79 -10.30 -7.44
C ARG A 92 37.11 -9.04 -7.97
N PRO A 93 37.25 -8.71 -9.27
CA PRO A 93 36.91 -7.39 -9.78
C PRO A 93 35.39 -7.18 -9.77
N THR A 94 34.98 -6.08 -9.14
CA THR A 94 33.69 -5.42 -9.37
C THR A 94 33.69 -4.76 -10.76
N GLU A 95 33.57 -5.57 -11.81
CA GLU A 95 33.16 -5.12 -13.14
C GLU A 95 31.73 -5.60 -13.42
N MET A 96 30.78 -4.96 -12.75
CA MET A 96 29.38 -4.80 -13.19
C MET A 96 28.91 -3.55 -12.44
N TYR A 97 28.61 -2.46 -13.16
CA TYR A 97 28.50 -1.06 -12.72
C TYR A 97 29.78 -0.22 -12.91
N SER A 98 30.32 -0.18 -14.13
CA SER A 98 31.05 1.00 -14.58
C SER A 98 30.06 2.03 -15.12
N ASP A 99 29.82 3.06 -14.32
CA ASP A 99 29.47 4.39 -14.82
C ASP A 99 30.40 4.73 -16.00
N ARG A 100 29.83 4.84 -17.20
CA ARG A 100 30.51 5.49 -18.32
C ARG A 100 29.60 6.57 -18.88
N GLY A 101 29.93 7.80 -18.49
CA GLY A 101 29.75 8.96 -19.35
C GLY A 101 28.66 9.93 -18.92
N CYS A 102 28.92 10.76 -17.91
CA CYS A 102 28.41 12.13 -17.94
C CYS A 102 29.29 13.08 -17.11
N HIS A 103 30.44 13.46 -17.68
CA HIS A 103 31.12 14.70 -17.30
C HIS A 103 30.82 15.75 -18.36
N SER A 104 29.74 16.52 -18.18
CA SER A 104 29.64 17.88 -18.71
C SER A 104 28.48 18.63 -18.06
N SER A 105 28.83 19.71 -17.36
CA SER A 105 28.04 20.91 -17.04
C SER A 105 26.65 20.76 -16.41
N ILE A 106 26.59 21.20 -15.15
CA ILE A 106 25.40 21.48 -14.34
C ILE A 106 24.39 22.36 -15.11
N GLN A 107 23.25 21.78 -15.51
CA GLN A 107 22.00 22.49 -15.72
C GLN A 107 20.82 21.66 -15.17
N SER A 108 20.02 22.33 -14.34
CA SER A 108 18.95 21.81 -13.50
C SER A 108 17.72 21.36 -14.28
N SER A 109 17.24 20.13 -14.02
CA SER A 109 15.82 19.70 -13.88
C SER A 109 15.59 18.21 -14.20
N ASN A 110 16.52 17.54 -14.89
CA ASN A 110 16.28 16.19 -15.44
C ASN A 110 16.80 15.00 -14.61
N ASP A 111 17.62 15.21 -13.59
CA ASP A 111 18.21 14.08 -12.82
C ASP A 111 17.24 13.42 -11.83
N HIS A 112 16.12 14.07 -11.49
CA HIS A 112 15.09 13.47 -10.62
C HIS A 112 14.35 12.30 -11.28
N VAL A 113 14.40 12.21 -12.61
CA VAL A 113 13.74 11.18 -13.42
C VAL A 113 14.52 9.86 -13.42
N ASN A 114 15.83 9.87 -13.12
CA ASN A 114 16.69 8.70 -13.30
C ASN A 114 16.49 7.58 -12.26
N CYS A 115 16.04 7.88 -11.03
CA CYS A 115 15.76 6.84 -10.03
C CYS A 115 14.39 6.14 -10.25
N CYS A 116 13.41 6.85 -10.83
CA CYS A 116 12.09 6.30 -11.18
C CYS A 116 12.06 5.63 -12.57
N ARG A 117 13.12 5.77 -13.39
CA ARG A 117 13.19 5.20 -14.74
C ARG A 117 13.07 3.67 -14.79
N GLN A 118 13.39 2.95 -13.71
CA GLN A 118 13.33 1.48 -13.70
C GLN A 118 11.90 0.90 -13.82
N ILE A 119 10.86 1.65 -13.45
CA ILE A 119 9.47 1.14 -13.39
C ILE A 119 8.73 1.34 -14.73
N HIS A 120 9.21 2.26 -15.58
CA HIS A 120 8.58 2.62 -16.85
C HIS A 120 9.27 1.97 -18.06
N MET A 121 9.90 0.81 -17.88
CA MET A 121 10.57 0.11 -18.98
C MET A 121 9.64 -0.92 -19.65
N PRO A 122 9.54 -0.96 -20.99
CA PRO A 122 8.73 -1.95 -21.70
C PRO A 122 9.10 -3.42 -21.45
N LEU A 123 10.29 -3.67 -20.88
CA LEU A 123 10.69 -4.99 -20.37
C LEU A 123 9.94 -5.45 -19.11
N LEU A 124 9.19 -4.56 -18.44
CA LEU A 124 8.28 -4.93 -17.34
C LEU A 124 7.04 -5.63 -17.90
N THR A 125 7.27 -6.80 -18.48
CA THR A 125 6.30 -7.60 -19.22
C THR A 125 6.64 -9.08 -19.08
N ASP A 126 5.68 -9.94 -19.36
CA ASP A 126 5.91 -11.38 -19.35
C ASP A 126 6.49 -11.85 -20.69
N LYS A 127 7.34 -12.89 -20.69
CA LYS A 127 7.91 -13.47 -21.93
C LYS A 127 6.84 -13.81 -22.97
N TYR A 128 5.68 -14.30 -22.53
CA TYR A 128 4.62 -14.71 -23.43
C TYR A 128 4.02 -13.54 -24.22
N GLN A 129 4.14 -12.30 -23.73
CA GLN A 129 3.68 -11.10 -24.42
C GLN A 129 4.47 -10.88 -25.71
N ILE A 130 5.80 -11.05 -25.66
CA ILE A 130 6.67 -10.93 -26.85
C ILE A 130 6.41 -12.09 -27.82
N THR A 131 6.21 -13.31 -27.34
CA THR A 131 5.90 -14.45 -28.23
C THR A 131 4.52 -14.31 -28.90
N MET A 132 3.52 -13.74 -28.21
CA MET A 132 2.23 -13.42 -28.83
C MET A 132 2.37 -12.28 -29.83
N ALA A 133 3.14 -11.24 -29.52
CA ALA A 133 3.44 -10.16 -30.45
C ALA A 133 4.07 -10.69 -31.75
N TYR A 134 5.02 -11.62 -31.63
CA TYR A 134 5.61 -12.31 -32.77
C TYR A 134 4.57 -13.11 -33.56
N ALA A 135 3.71 -13.88 -32.89
CA ALA A 135 2.66 -14.64 -33.55
C ALA A 135 1.67 -13.72 -34.30
N TYR A 136 1.27 -12.59 -33.72
CA TYR A 136 0.43 -11.60 -34.40
C TYR A 136 1.15 -11.00 -35.61
N TRP A 137 2.41 -10.62 -35.45
CA TRP A 137 3.21 -10.06 -36.55
C TRP A 137 3.35 -11.04 -37.71
N LYS A 138 3.70 -12.31 -37.42
CA LYS A 138 3.84 -13.37 -38.42
C LYS A 138 2.55 -13.65 -39.18
N ASN A 139 1.40 -13.44 -38.54
CA ASN A 139 0.08 -13.62 -39.15
C ASN A 139 -0.50 -12.33 -39.76
N GLY A 140 0.28 -11.24 -39.85
CA GLY A 140 -0.20 -9.97 -40.41
C GLY A 140 -1.29 -9.29 -39.58
N MET A 141 -1.34 -9.57 -38.27
CA MET A 141 -2.35 -9.05 -37.35
C MET A 141 -1.90 -7.83 -36.55
N SER A 142 -0.63 -7.40 -36.67
CA SER A 142 -0.05 -6.33 -35.84
C SER A 142 -0.86 -5.04 -35.80
N GLU A 143 -1.33 -4.61 -36.97
CA GLU A 143 -1.99 -3.32 -37.18
C GLU A 143 -3.52 -3.41 -37.07
N LYS A 144 -4.08 -4.59 -36.74
CA LYS A 144 -5.52 -4.71 -36.51
C LYS A 144 -5.95 -3.79 -35.39
N PHE A 145 -7.08 -3.12 -35.56
CA PHE A 145 -7.60 -2.24 -34.52
C PHE A 145 -8.15 -3.08 -33.38
N ALA A 146 -7.64 -2.88 -32.17
CA ALA A 146 -8.05 -3.62 -30.99
C ALA A 146 -8.52 -2.68 -29.88
N VAL A 147 -9.49 -3.14 -29.10
CA VAL A 147 -9.97 -2.46 -27.89
C VAL A 147 -9.82 -3.39 -26.70
N PHE A 148 -9.12 -2.92 -25.68
CA PHE A 148 -8.97 -3.61 -24.41
C PHE A 148 -9.53 -2.79 -23.25
N ASP A 149 -10.19 -3.46 -22.31
CA ASP A 149 -10.65 -2.87 -21.06
C ASP A 149 -9.81 -3.37 -19.88
N ILE A 150 -9.48 -2.45 -18.96
CA ILE A 150 -8.97 -2.77 -17.62
C ILE A 150 -10.09 -2.62 -16.62
N PHE A 151 -10.40 -3.68 -15.87
CA PHE A 151 -11.40 -3.67 -14.81
C PHE A 151 -11.04 -4.67 -13.71
N PHE A 152 -11.70 -4.63 -12.56
CA PHE A 152 -11.53 -5.61 -11.50
C PHE A 152 -12.86 -6.33 -11.20
N ARG A 153 -12.80 -7.45 -10.49
CA ARG A 153 -13.97 -8.35 -10.35
C ARG A 153 -14.69 -8.26 -9.01
N LYS A 154 -14.00 -7.81 -7.97
CA LYS A 154 -14.52 -7.67 -6.61
C LYS A 154 -13.83 -6.50 -5.93
N ASN A 155 -14.60 -5.70 -5.19
CA ASN A 155 -14.03 -4.68 -4.32
C ASN A 155 -13.10 -5.33 -3.28
N PRO A 156 -12.00 -4.66 -2.92
CA PRO A 156 -11.03 -5.22 -1.98
C PRO A 156 -11.54 -5.12 -0.54
N PHE A 157 -10.94 -5.93 0.34
CA PHE A 157 -11.11 -5.86 1.80
C PHE A 157 -12.54 -6.14 2.32
N GLY A 158 -13.42 -6.69 1.47
CA GLY A 158 -14.84 -6.88 1.76
C GLY A 158 -15.65 -5.57 1.77
N GLY A 159 -15.13 -4.50 1.14
CA GLY A 159 -15.85 -3.24 0.93
C GLY A 159 -16.74 -3.26 -0.32
N GLU A 160 -17.40 -2.14 -0.59
CA GLU A 160 -18.24 -1.95 -1.79
C GLU A 160 -17.78 -0.79 -2.68
N PHE A 161 -16.54 -0.33 -2.50
CA PHE A 161 -15.93 0.68 -3.36
C PHE A 161 -14.42 0.43 -3.51
N THR A 162 -13.85 0.95 -4.59
CA THR A 162 -12.41 1.05 -4.83
C THR A 162 -12.10 2.48 -5.26
N VAL A 163 -10.97 3.04 -4.82
CA VAL A 163 -10.45 4.33 -5.28
C VAL A 163 -9.50 4.07 -6.44
N PHE A 164 -9.82 4.61 -7.61
CA PHE A 164 -8.99 4.47 -8.80
C PHE A 164 -7.71 5.32 -8.70
N ALA A 165 -6.55 4.72 -9.00
CA ALA A 165 -5.25 5.37 -8.98
C ALA A 165 -4.24 4.68 -9.92
N GLY A 166 -3.12 5.34 -10.20
CA GLY A 166 -2.03 4.86 -11.05
C GLY A 166 -2.08 5.35 -12.50
N LEU A 167 -2.93 6.36 -12.80
CA LEU A 167 -3.09 6.88 -14.16
C LEU A 167 -1.85 7.66 -14.61
N GLU A 168 -1.31 8.50 -13.74
CA GLU A 168 -0.10 9.28 -14.03
C GLU A 168 1.07 8.37 -14.45
N GLU A 169 1.28 7.26 -13.74
CA GLU A 169 2.33 6.30 -14.02
C GLU A 169 2.12 5.60 -15.37
N CYS A 170 0.88 5.26 -15.72
CA CYS A 170 0.56 4.69 -17.02
C CYS A 170 0.83 5.70 -18.15
N LEU A 171 0.51 6.98 -17.96
CA LEU A 171 0.78 8.03 -18.94
C LEU A 171 2.28 8.27 -19.13
N ASN A 172 3.03 8.30 -18.03
CA ASN A 172 4.50 8.40 -18.07
C ASN A 172 5.13 7.19 -18.78
N PHE A 173 4.58 6.00 -18.58
CA PHE A 173 5.01 4.80 -19.31
C PHE A 173 4.73 4.89 -20.80
N LEU A 174 3.53 5.31 -21.22
CA LEU A 174 3.21 5.53 -22.64
C LEU A 174 4.15 6.55 -23.29
N GLN A 175 4.47 7.63 -22.58
CA GLN A 175 5.41 8.65 -23.06
C GLN A 175 6.83 8.12 -23.28
N GLY A 176 7.26 7.18 -22.43
CA GLY A 176 8.57 6.53 -22.52
C GLY A 176 8.59 5.23 -23.33
N PHE A 177 7.47 4.79 -23.92
CA PHE A 177 7.36 3.46 -24.50
C PHE A 177 8.15 3.32 -25.80
N HIS A 178 9.32 2.68 -25.71
CA HIS A 178 10.16 2.25 -26.82
C HIS A 178 11.11 1.14 -26.35
N TYR A 179 11.52 0.25 -27.25
CA TYR A 179 12.58 -0.71 -26.97
C TYR A 179 13.93 -0.13 -27.39
N THR A 180 14.93 -0.24 -26.52
CA THR A 180 16.32 0.14 -26.81
C THR A 180 17.03 -0.93 -27.63
N SER A 181 18.19 -0.63 -28.20
CA SER A 181 19.03 -1.63 -28.89
C SER A 181 19.36 -2.82 -28.00
N ASP A 182 19.64 -2.55 -26.72
CA ASP A 182 20.00 -3.57 -25.74
C ASP A 182 18.82 -4.49 -25.42
N ASP A 183 17.59 -3.95 -25.38
CA ASP A 183 16.36 -4.74 -25.22
C ASP A 183 16.15 -5.66 -26.42
N ILE A 184 16.37 -5.16 -27.64
CA ILE A 184 16.26 -5.94 -28.87
C ILE A 184 17.31 -7.07 -28.90
N ASP A 185 18.56 -6.78 -28.55
CA ASP A 185 19.62 -7.78 -28.44
C ASP A 185 19.31 -8.84 -27.38
N PHE A 186 18.66 -8.44 -26.28
CA PHE A 186 18.16 -9.38 -25.28
C PHE A 186 17.08 -10.29 -25.87
N PHE A 187 16.09 -9.74 -26.60
CA PHE A 187 15.04 -10.54 -27.24
C PHE A 187 15.61 -11.56 -28.24
N ARG A 188 16.62 -11.18 -29.04
CA ARG A 188 17.31 -12.08 -29.96
C ARG A 188 17.90 -13.31 -29.25
N LYS A 189 18.34 -13.16 -27.99
CA LYS A 189 18.93 -14.25 -27.20
C LYS A 189 17.90 -15.15 -26.52
N ILE A 190 16.70 -14.64 -26.22
CA ILE A 190 15.70 -15.36 -25.41
C ILE A 190 14.55 -15.97 -26.22
N LEU A 191 14.35 -15.48 -27.44
CA LEU A 191 13.42 -16.04 -28.42
C LEU A 191 14.07 -17.21 -29.17
N PHE A 192 13.28 -17.93 -29.97
CA PHE A 192 13.75 -19.09 -30.72
C PHE A 192 14.67 -18.66 -31.87
N ASP A 193 15.61 -19.55 -32.26
CA ASP A 193 16.60 -19.25 -33.31
C ASP A 193 15.96 -18.96 -34.69
N ASP A 194 14.73 -19.42 -34.92
CA ASP A 194 14.00 -19.28 -36.19
C ASP A 194 13.12 -18.01 -36.29
N VAL A 195 13.27 -17.05 -35.35
CA VAL A 195 12.51 -15.77 -35.41
C VAL A 195 13.15 -14.84 -36.45
N GLU A 196 12.31 -14.31 -37.35
CA GLU A 196 12.75 -13.45 -38.45
C GLU A 196 13.31 -12.09 -37.96
N ASP A 197 14.41 -11.63 -38.57
CA ASP A 197 15.09 -10.39 -38.22
C ASP A 197 14.18 -9.16 -38.31
N GLU A 198 13.25 -9.19 -39.27
CA GLU A 198 12.27 -8.14 -39.53
C GLU A 198 11.30 -7.94 -38.36
N PHE A 199 11.07 -8.95 -37.52
CA PHE A 199 10.27 -8.79 -36.30
C PHE A 199 11.00 -7.92 -35.27
N PHE A 200 12.31 -8.09 -35.13
CA PHE A 200 13.12 -7.27 -34.22
C PHE A 200 13.22 -5.83 -34.73
N ASP A 201 13.35 -5.64 -36.05
CA ASP A 201 13.28 -4.32 -36.67
C ASP A 201 11.91 -3.66 -36.44
N TYR A 202 10.82 -4.44 -36.51
CA TYR A 202 9.48 -3.97 -36.16
C TYR A 202 9.41 -3.53 -34.69
N LEU A 203 9.84 -4.38 -33.75
CA LEU A 203 9.85 -4.06 -32.31
C LEU A 203 10.68 -2.80 -32.01
N SER A 204 11.80 -2.58 -32.70
CA SER A 204 12.63 -1.39 -32.50
C SER A 204 11.93 -0.07 -32.88
N LYS A 205 10.86 -0.14 -33.69
CA LYS A 205 10.15 1.03 -34.24
C LYS A 205 8.80 1.28 -33.57
N ILE A 206 8.27 0.32 -32.80
CA ILE A 206 6.96 0.51 -32.18
C ILE A 206 7.01 1.63 -31.14
N THR A 207 5.93 2.39 -31.07
CA THR A 207 5.72 3.43 -30.06
C THR A 207 4.26 3.41 -29.61
N ALA A 208 3.95 4.10 -28.52
CA ALA A 208 2.57 4.28 -28.07
C ALA A 208 1.80 5.38 -28.84
N LYS A 209 2.33 5.90 -29.96
CA LYS A 209 1.76 7.07 -30.64
C LYS A 209 0.33 6.85 -31.13
N ASP A 210 0.07 5.69 -31.71
CA ASP A 210 -1.22 5.34 -32.33
C ASP A 210 -2.20 4.70 -31.34
N VAL A 211 -1.87 4.73 -30.04
CA VAL A 211 -2.76 4.32 -28.96
C VAL A 211 -3.65 5.49 -28.56
N VAL A 212 -4.91 5.21 -28.23
CA VAL A 212 -5.82 6.11 -27.54
C VAL A 212 -6.16 5.51 -26.17
N LEU A 213 -5.88 6.24 -25.10
CA LEU A 213 -6.24 5.85 -23.74
C LEU A 213 -7.44 6.65 -23.25
N TYR A 214 -8.52 5.95 -22.94
CA TYR A 214 -9.60 6.47 -22.12
C TYR A 214 -9.44 5.98 -20.69
N SER A 215 -9.67 6.84 -19.71
CA SER A 215 -9.58 6.48 -18.30
C SER A 215 -10.59 7.26 -17.47
N VAL A 216 -11.06 6.64 -16.39
CA VAL A 216 -11.66 7.34 -15.27
C VAL A 216 -10.62 8.31 -14.69
N ALA A 217 -11.04 9.46 -14.15
CA ALA A 217 -10.13 10.38 -13.48
C ALA A 217 -9.56 9.75 -12.20
N GLU A 218 -8.25 9.91 -11.98
CA GLU A 218 -7.58 9.44 -10.76
C GLU A 218 -8.21 10.07 -9.50
N GLY A 219 -8.38 9.25 -8.46
CA GLY A 219 -9.11 9.57 -7.23
C GLY A 219 -10.62 9.28 -7.28
N SER A 220 -11.17 8.92 -8.45
CA SER A 220 -12.58 8.55 -8.53
C SER A 220 -12.85 7.21 -7.83
N VAL A 221 -13.99 7.12 -7.16
CA VAL A 221 -14.54 5.85 -6.72
C VAL A 221 -15.03 5.07 -7.94
N VAL A 222 -14.69 3.78 -8.01
CA VAL A 222 -14.99 2.85 -9.10
C VAL A 222 -15.43 1.50 -8.55
N PHE A 223 -16.06 0.69 -9.40
CA PHE A 223 -16.73 -0.54 -9.03
C PHE A 223 -16.36 -1.74 -9.91
N PRO A 224 -16.64 -2.97 -9.44
CA PRO A 224 -16.33 -4.16 -10.21
C PRO A 224 -17.00 -4.21 -11.57
N LYS A 225 -16.29 -4.75 -12.57
CA LYS A 225 -16.77 -5.08 -13.92
C LYS A 225 -17.10 -3.87 -14.81
N GLU A 226 -16.84 -2.65 -14.36
CA GLU A 226 -16.81 -1.48 -15.24
C GLU A 226 -15.38 -1.18 -15.70
N PRO A 227 -15.17 -0.74 -16.95
CA PRO A 227 -13.85 -0.31 -17.40
C PRO A 227 -13.33 0.88 -16.60
N LEU A 228 -12.16 0.72 -15.99
CA LEU A 228 -11.37 1.81 -15.38
C LEU A 228 -10.60 2.56 -16.47
N MET A 229 -10.03 1.79 -17.39
CA MET A 229 -9.32 2.26 -18.57
C MET A 229 -9.79 1.47 -19.78
N ARG A 230 -9.82 2.13 -20.93
CA ARG A 230 -10.08 1.52 -22.24
C ARG A 230 -8.98 1.96 -23.20
N ILE A 231 -8.25 0.98 -23.72
CA ILE A 231 -7.08 1.14 -24.58
C ILE A 231 -7.50 0.77 -26.00
N GLU A 232 -7.21 1.64 -26.96
CA GLU A 232 -7.56 1.45 -28.37
C GLU A 232 -6.34 1.69 -29.25
N GLY A 233 -6.14 0.89 -30.30
CA GLY A 233 -5.00 1.08 -31.22
C GLY A 233 -4.56 -0.22 -31.88
N PRO A 234 -3.33 -0.26 -32.43
CA PRO A 234 -2.75 -1.46 -33.04
C PRO A 234 -2.66 -2.61 -32.04
N LEU A 235 -3.14 -3.80 -32.42
CA LEU A 235 -3.27 -4.98 -31.58
C LEU A 235 -1.99 -5.30 -30.79
N VAL A 236 -0.84 -5.34 -31.46
CA VAL A 236 0.43 -5.70 -30.81
C VAL A 236 0.83 -4.66 -29.76
N VAL A 237 0.71 -3.37 -30.08
CA VAL A 237 1.04 -2.30 -29.14
C VAL A 237 0.13 -2.38 -27.92
N CYS A 238 -1.19 -2.46 -28.13
CA CYS A 238 -2.15 -2.58 -27.03
C CYS A 238 -1.94 -3.84 -26.17
N GLN A 239 -1.53 -4.96 -26.77
CA GLN A 239 -1.24 -6.20 -26.05
C GLN A 239 -0.01 -6.05 -25.14
N LEU A 240 1.05 -5.39 -25.62
CA LEU A 240 2.30 -5.21 -24.86
C LEU A 240 2.14 -4.31 -23.63
N LEU A 241 1.08 -3.50 -23.56
CA LEU A 241 0.78 -2.65 -22.40
C LEU A 241 0.19 -3.42 -21.20
N GLU A 242 -0.36 -4.62 -21.42
CA GLU A 242 -1.16 -5.35 -20.42
C GLU A 242 -0.46 -5.50 -19.08
N THR A 243 0.74 -6.12 -19.06
CA THR A 243 1.42 -6.48 -17.82
C THR A 243 1.83 -5.25 -17.02
N THR A 244 2.38 -4.21 -17.68
CA THR A 244 2.80 -2.97 -17.02
C THR A 244 1.61 -2.19 -16.47
N PHE A 245 0.54 -2.00 -17.26
CA PHE A 245 -0.65 -1.29 -16.80
C PHE A 245 -1.31 -2.00 -15.62
N LEU A 246 -1.41 -3.34 -15.66
CA LEU A 246 -1.93 -4.10 -14.53
C LEU A 246 -1.07 -3.93 -13.28
N THR A 247 0.25 -3.88 -13.42
CA THR A 247 1.16 -3.66 -12.28
C THR A 247 0.94 -2.29 -11.63
N LEU A 248 0.89 -1.24 -12.45
CA LEU A 248 0.74 0.15 -12.00
C LEU A 248 -0.64 0.40 -11.36
N VAL A 249 -1.71 -0.10 -11.98
CA VAL A 249 -3.09 0.16 -11.52
C VAL A 249 -3.48 -0.70 -10.31
N ASN A 250 -3.10 -1.98 -10.27
CA ASN A 250 -3.51 -2.88 -9.18
C ASN A 250 -3.04 -2.35 -7.81
N TYR A 251 -1.74 -2.04 -7.69
CA TYR A 251 -1.16 -1.65 -6.42
C TYR A 251 -1.64 -0.26 -5.98
N ALA A 252 -1.67 0.69 -6.92
CA ALA A 252 -2.13 2.05 -6.67
C ALA A 252 -3.57 2.08 -6.14
N CYS A 253 -4.50 1.42 -6.85
CA CYS A 253 -5.90 1.35 -6.44
C CYS A 253 -6.06 0.68 -5.07
N LEU A 254 -5.31 -0.40 -4.82
CA LEU A 254 -5.39 -1.16 -3.58
C LEU A 254 -4.95 -0.32 -2.37
N ILE A 255 -3.81 0.39 -2.47
CA ILE A 255 -3.29 1.24 -1.41
C ILE A 255 -4.21 2.45 -1.17
N ALA A 256 -4.64 3.14 -2.23
CA ALA A 256 -5.54 4.29 -2.10
C ALA A 256 -6.86 3.90 -1.45
N THR A 257 -7.40 2.74 -1.81
CA THR A 257 -8.62 2.19 -1.19
C THR A 257 -8.41 1.82 0.27
N ASN A 258 -7.28 1.16 0.59
CA ASN A 258 -6.95 0.79 1.97
C ASN A 258 -6.84 2.06 2.85
N ALA A 259 -6.12 3.07 2.38
CA ALA A 259 -5.97 4.34 3.07
C ALA A 259 -7.31 5.07 3.28
N ALA A 260 -8.19 5.07 2.27
CA ALA A 260 -9.54 5.63 2.40
C ALA A 260 -10.38 4.90 3.46
N ARG A 261 -10.24 3.58 3.59
CA ARG A 261 -10.93 2.79 4.63
C ARG A 261 -10.44 3.14 6.04
N TYR A 262 -9.13 3.33 6.24
CA TYR A 262 -8.61 3.86 7.51
C TYR A 262 -9.18 5.25 7.82
N LYS A 263 -9.31 6.12 6.81
CA LYS A 263 -9.90 7.45 6.98
C LYS A 263 -11.38 7.37 7.39
N ILE A 264 -12.12 6.38 6.90
CA ILE A 264 -13.49 6.11 7.33
C ILE A 264 -13.51 5.54 8.77
N ALA A 265 -12.56 4.66 9.12
CA ALA A 265 -12.50 4.02 10.44
C ALA A 265 -12.27 5.01 11.60
N ILE A 266 -11.58 6.12 11.35
CA ILE A 266 -11.42 7.19 12.37
C ILE A 266 -12.69 8.04 12.57
N ASP A 267 -13.77 7.81 11.80
CA ASP A 267 -15.10 8.38 11.97
C ASP A 267 -15.11 9.92 12.14
N ASN A 268 -14.45 10.64 11.23
CA ASN A 268 -14.32 12.10 11.23
C ASN A 268 -13.74 12.72 12.52
N ARG A 269 -13.13 11.92 13.40
CA ARG A 269 -12.35 12.44 14.53
C ARG A 269 -11.15 13.22 14.00
N LYS A 270 -10.74 14.26 14.72
CA LYS A 270 -9.51 15.03 14.41
C LYS A 270 -8.25 14.22 14.80
N ILE A 271 -8.10 13.04 14.20
CA ILE A 271 -6.97 12.13 14.37
C ILE A 271 -6.17 12.11 13.08
N GLN A 272 -4.85 12.24 13.20
CA GLN A 272 -3.94 12.15 12.06
C GLN A 272 -3.61 10.69 11.72
N LEU A 273 -3.54 10.38 10.43
CA LEU A 273 -3.07 9.10 9.92
C LEU A 273 -1.70 9.30 9.27
N LEU A 274 -0.68 8.58 9.73
CA LEU A 274 0.70 8.69 9.26
C LEU A 274 1.17 7.35 8.69
N GLU A 275 1.73 7.37 7.48
CA GLU A 275 2.25 6.18 6.80
C GLU A 275 3.70 5.92 7.22
N PHE A 276 3.90 4.86 8.03
CA PHE A 276 5.19 4.45 8.62
C PHE A 276 5.64 3.05 8.14
N GLY A 277 5.15 2.62 6.98
CA GLY A 277 5.31 1.27 6.46
C GLY A 277 6.49 1.07 5.51
N LEU A 278 7.21 2.12 5.09
CA LEU A 278 8.33 2.05 4.14
C LEU A 278 9.23 0.80 4.30
N ARG A 279 9.63 0.47 5.53
CA ARG A 279 10.52 -0.67 5.85
C ARG A 279 9.93 -2.07 5.60
N ARG A 280 8.62 -2.17 5.32
CA ARG A 280 7.87 -3.40 5.05
C ARG A 280 7.21 -3.39 3.66
N ALA A 281 7.33 -2.29 2.93
CA ALA A 281 6.76 -2.18 1.59
C ALA A 281 7.43 -3.17 0.63
N GLN A 282 6.70 -3.60 -0.39
CA GLN A 282 7.10 -4.70 -1.25
C GLN A 282 7.85 -4.18 -2.48
N GLY A 283 9.13 -4.55 -2.60
CA GLY A 283 9.98 -4.17 -3.73
C GLY A 283 10.59 -2.77 -3.61
N PRO A 284 11.48 -2.40 -4.54
CA PRO A 284 12.23 -1.14 -4.50
C PRO A 284 11.34 0.10 -4.65
N ASP A 285 10.26 0.01 -5.44
CA ASP A 285 9.30 1.10 -5.61
C ASP A 285 8.13 1.07 -4.63
N GLY A 286 7.81 -0.09 -4.06
CA GLY A 286 6.61 -0.26 -3.25
C GLY A 286 6.51 0.74 -2.09
N GLY A 287 7.64 1.14 -1.51
CA GLY A 287 7.68 2.16 -0.48
C GLY A 287 7.29 3.57 -0.96
N LEU A 288 7.75 3.97 -2.15
CA LEU A 288 7.44 5.27 -2.73
C LEU A 288 5.99 5.34 -3.18
N SER A 289 5.55 4.32 -3.93
CA SER A 289 4.16 4.15 -4.36
C SER A 289 3.21 4.09 -3.17
N ALA A 290 3.52 3.31 -2.13
CA ALA A 290 2.68 3.23 -0.94
C ALA A 290 2.46 4.60 -0.29
N SER A 291 3.51 5.41 -0.14
CA SER A 291 3.40 6.75 0.45
C SER A 291 2.54 7.68 -0.42
N LYS A 292 2.74 7.69 -1.75
CA LYS A 292 1.95 8.49 -2.70
C LYS A 292 0.46 8.16 -2.59
N TYR A 293 0.12 6.88 -2.72
CA TYR A 293 -1.28 6.46 -2.78
C TYR A 293 -1.97 6.45 -1.41
N SER A 294 -1.22 6.30 -0.32
CA SER A 294 -1.77 6.48 1.03
C SER A 294 -2.17 7.94 1.27
N TYR A 295 -1.36 8.89 0.79
CA TYR A 295 -1.64 10.31 0.93
C TYR A 295 -2.90 10.73 0.17
N ILE A 296 -3.08 10.31 -1.09
CA ILE A 296 -4.30 10.61 -1.84
C ILE A 296 -5.53 9.92 -1.23
N GLY A 297 -5.37 8.72 -0.66
CA GLY A 297 -6.42 8.00 0.04
C GLY A 297 -6.84 8.65 1.35
N GLY A 298 -6.06 9.60 1.88
CA GLY A 298 -6.46 10.46 2.99
C GLY A 298 -5.50 10.48 4.19
N PHE A 299 -4.32 9.86 4.09
CA PHE A 299 -3.28 9.96 5.12
C PHE A 299 -2.66 11.35 5.15
N ASP A 300 -2.28 11.84 6.33
CA ASP A 300 -1.86 13.22 6.57
C ASP A 300 -0.35 13.43 6.44
N GLY A 301 0.43 12.35 6.40
CA GLY A 301 1.87 12.41 6.19
C GLY A 301 2.53 11.04 6.09
N THR A 302 3.83 11.03 5.82
CA THR A 302 4.65 9.82 5.67
C THR A 302 5.99 9.94 6.39
N SER A 303 6.59 8.81 6.75
CA SER A 303 8.00 8.74 7.15
C SER A 303 8.98 8.71 5.98
N ASN A 304 8.50 8.53 4.75
CA ASN A 304 9.31 8.34 3.55
C ASN A 304 9.85 9.69 3.04
N LEU A 305 11.14 9.93 3.26
CA LEU A 305 11.83 11.15 2.80
C LEU A 305 11.82 11.31 1.28
N LEU A 306 11.90 10.21 0.52
CA LEU A 306 11.88 10.26 -0.94
C LEU A 306 10.51 10.72 -1.45
N ALA A 307 9.43 10.20 -0.86
CA ALA A 307 8.08 10.66 -1.16
C ALA A 307 7.89 12.14 -0.79
N GLY A 308 8.40 12.57 0.36
CA GLY A 308 8.39 14.00 0.74
C GLY A 308 9.12 14.89 -0.27
N ARG A 309 10.27 14.44 -0.78
CA ARG A 309 11.05 15.18 -1.78
C ARG A 309 10.39 15.25 -3.15
N LEU A 310 9.85 14.14 -3.64
CA LEU A 310 9.29 14.05 -5.01
C LEU A 310 7.88 14.61 -5.10
N TYR A 311 7.07 14.41 -4.06
CA TYR A 311 5.64 14.65 -4.08
C TYR A 311 5.18 15.75 -3.13
N ASN A 312 6.11 16.38 -2.40
CA ASN A 312 5.83 17.38 -1.39
C ASN A 312 4.83 16.89 -0.32
N ILE A 313 4.83 15.59 -0.03
CA ILE A 313 4.01 15.00 1.02
C ILE A 313 4.62 15.38 2.38
N PRO A 314 3.80 15.82 3.37
CA PRO A 314 4.31 16.14 4.70
C PRO A 314 5.08 14.97 5.32
N VAL A 315 6.36 15.20 5.64
CA VAL A 315 7.19 14.20 6.31
C VAL A 315 7.03 14.31 7.82
N LYS A 316 6.76 13.17 8.47
CA LYS A 316 6.67 13.04 9.92
C LYS A 316 7.55 11.89 10.40
N GLY A 317 8.20 12.10 11.54
CA GLY A 317 9.07 11.10 12.15
C GLY A 317 9.45 11.48 13.57
N THR A 318 9.95 10.49 14.30
CA THR A 318 10.47 10.62 15.66
C THR A 318 11.84 9.93 15.72
N HIS A 319 12.39 9.71 16.91
CA HIS A 319 13.49 8.76 17.08
C HIS A 319 12.99 7.31 17.26
N ALA A 320 13.91 6.34 17.15
CA ALA A 320 13.65 4.91 17.29
C ALA A 320 14.18 4.36 18.63
N HIS A 321 13.78 3.14 19.00
CA HIS A 321 14.29 2.46 20.20
C HIS A 321 15.83 2.35 20.21
N SER A 322 16.44 2.13 19.04
CA SER A 322 17.90 2.06 18.91
C SER A 322 18.60 3.35 19.38
N PHE A 323 17.99 4.52 19.18
CA PHE A 323 18.51 5.78 19.69
C PHE A 323 18.52 5.79 21.21
N ILE A 324 17.42 5.39 21.86
CA ILE A 324 17.33 5.32 23.33
C ILE A 324 18.34 4.32 23.89
N MET A 325 18.39 3.11 23.32
CA MET A 325 19.29 2.03 23.76
C MET A 325 20.78 2.38 23.62
N SER A 326 21.13 3.23 22.65
CA SER A 326 22.52 3.67 22.44
C SER A 326 23.10 4.51 23.60
N HIS A 327 22.24 5.01 24.50
CA HIS A 327 22.64 5.79 25.67
C HIS A 327 22.85 4.93 26.93
N SER A 328 22.76 3.60 26.83
CA SER A 328 22.91 2.65 27.96
C SER A 328 24.26 2.75 28.69
N THR A 329 25.33 3.20 28.01
CA THR A 329 26.67 3.37 28.58
C THR A 329 27.04 4.84 28.82
N MET A 330 26.13 5.76 28.48
CA MET A 330 26.40 7.20 28.57
C MET A 330 26.01 7.69 29.96
N GLU A 331 26.94 8.34 30.67
CA GLU A 331 26.65 8.94 31.97
C GLU A 331 26.00 10.32 31.83
N GLU A 332 26.39 11.09 30.81
CA GLU A 332 25.91 12.44 30.50
C GLU A 332 26.11 12.77 29.01
N PRO A 333 25.26 13.60 28.37
CA PRO A 333 25.46 14.09 27.01
C PRO A 333 26.76 14.91 26.87
N LYS A 334 27.43 14.83 25.71
CA LYS A 334 28.67 15.61 25.46
C LYS A 334 28.44 17.13 25.47
N ASN A 335 27.31 17.57 24.93
CA ASN A 335 26.88 18.96 25.02
C ASN A 335 25.72 19.00 26.00
N ILE A 336 25.84 19.79 27.06
CA ILE A 336 24.82 19.91 28.11
C ILE A 336 24.11 21.25 28.10
N TYR A 337 24.51 22.17 27.21
CA TYR A 337 24.00 23.53 27.20
C TYR A 337 22.92 23.73 26.15
N LEU A 338 21.79 24.30 26.56
CA LEU A 338 20.71 24.75 25.68
C LEU A 338 20.55 26.27 25.79
N LYS A 339 20.39 26.95 24.65
CA LYS A 339 20.14 28.40 24.61
C LYS A 339 18.69 28.69 24.97
N SER A 340 18.44 29.49 25.99
CA SER A 340 17.10 29.99 26.33
C SER A 340 16.56 30.92 25.25
N LYS A 341 15.30 30.73 24.84
CA LYS A 341 14.57 31.69 23.99
C LYS A 341 14.12 32.93 24.76
N ILE A 342 14.02 32.82 26.08
CA ILE A 342 13.56 33.90 26.95
C ILE A 342 14.70 34.87 27.25
N THR A 343 15.84 34.35 27.71
CA THR A 343 16.98 35.18 28.16
C THR A 343 18.10 35.28 27.12
N GLY A 344 18.15 34.38 26.14
CA GLY A 344 19.24 34.30 25.16
C GLY A 344 20.52 33.61 25.67
N GLU A 345 20.59 33.30 26.96
CA GLU A 345 21.76 32.68 27.60
C GLU A 345 21.79 31.16 27.40
N LYS A 346 23.00 30.58 27.47
CA LYS A 346 23.19 29.13 27.48
C LYS A 346 23.07 28.63 28.92
N VAL A 347 22.13 27.71 29.15
CA VAL A 347 21.84 27.14 30.47
C VAL A 347 22.26 25.67 30.47
N ASN A 348 22.80 25.17 31.58
CA ASN A 348 23.01 23.73 31.76
C ASN A 348 21.65 23.02 31.78
N PHE A 349 21.32 22.41 30.65
CA PHE A 349 20.01 21.81 30.42
C PHE A 349 19.86 20.49 31.17
N VAL A 350 20.93 19.72 31.33
CA VAL A 350 20.92 18.49 32.14
C VAL A 350 20.54 18.82 33.57
N GLU A 351 21.20 19.80 34.18
CA GLU A 351 20.90 20.27 35.53
C GLU A 351 19.47 20.82 35.63
N THR A 352 19.03 21.57 34.61
CA THR A 352 17.64 22.07 34.55
C THR A 352 16.62 20.93 34.55
N CYS A 353 16.87 19.84 33.83
CA CYS A 353 16.03 18.65 33.85
C CYS A 353 16.04 17.97 35.23
N LEU A 354 17.23 17.78 35.83
CA LEU A 354 17.34 17.12 37.13
C LEU A 354 16.59 17.87 38.24
N ASN A 355 16.50 19.19 38.15
CA ASN A 355 15.74 20.02 39.10
C ASN A 355 14.23 19.70 39.12
N PHE A 356 13.66 19.16 38.05
CA PHE A 356 12.24 18.77 38.00
C PHE A 356 12.00 17.32 38.42
N LYS A 357 13.06 16.51 38.55
CA LYS A 357 12.94 15.04 38.64
C LYS A 357 12.08 14.58 39.82
N ASP A 358 12.41 15.02 41.03
CA ASP A 358 11.74 14.57 42.25
C ASP A 358 10.30 15.12 42.35
N GLU A 359 10.09 16.36 41.90
CA GLU A 359 8.78 16.99 41.92
C GLU A 359 7.80 16.31 40.94
N VAL A 360 8.24 16.06 39.70
CA VAL A 360 7.42 15.35 38.71
C VAL A 360 7.11 13.92 39.17
N ALA A 361 8.10 13.21 39.72
CA ALA A 361 7.90 11.88 40.26
C ALA A 361 6.83 11.85 41.37
N LYS A 362 6.83 12.85 42.26
CA LYS A 362 5.82 13.00 43.31
C LYS A 362 4.43 13.28 42.73
N ILE A 363 4.31 14.16 41.74
CA ILE A 363 3.02 14.48 41.08
C ILE A 363 2.44 13.24 40.38
N LEU A 364 3.30 12.48 39.69
CA LEU A 364 2.89 11.29 38.95
C LEU A 364 2.75 10.04 39.83
N GLN A 365 3.19 10.09 41.09
CA GLN A 365 3.18 8.98 42.06
C GLN A 365 4.03 7.79 41.56
N VAL A 366 5.22 8.09 41.04
CA VAL A 366 6.19 7.12 40.51
C VAL A 366 7.50 7.26 41.27
N SER A 367 8.22 6.15 41.53
CA SER A 367 9.53 6.24 42.14
C SER A 367 10.60 6.64 41.13
N THR A 368 11.47 7.59 41.49
CA THR A 368 12.63 7.98 40.66
C THR A 368 13.64 6.86 40.48
N THR A 369 13.64 5.85 41.36
CA THR A 369 14.50 4.67 41.28
C THR A 369 14.02 3.65 40.24
N GLU A 370 12.76 3.72 39.83
CA GLU A 370 12.20 2.86 38.78
C GLU A 370 12.46 3.42 37.38
N SER A 371 12.76 4.72 37.27
CA SER A 371 13.02 5.37 35.98
C SER A 371 14.40 4.99 35.43
N SER A 372 14.48 4.73 34.12
CA SER A 372 15.73 4.49 33.43
C SER A 372 16.52 5.78 33.25
N LYS A 373 17.73 5.84 33.84
CA LYS A 373 18.64 6.99 33.68
C LYS A 373 19.08 7.14 32.22
N SER A 374 19.35 6.05 31.52
CA SER A 374 19.79 6.09 30.12
C SER A 374 18.70 6.62 29.19
N GLU A 375 17.42 6.33 29.49
CA GLU A 375 16.29 6.88 28.75
C GLU A 375 16.15 8.39 28.95
N LEU A 376 16.28 8.88 30.19
CA LEU A 376 16.31 10.31 30.47
C LEU A 376 17.44 11.01 29.71
N ILE A 377 18.64 10.44 29.71
CA ILE A 377 19.79 10.99 28.97
C ILE A 377 19.49 11.01 27.47
N ALA A 378 18.89 9.96 26.91
CA ALA A 378 18.51 9.94 25.50
C ALA A 378 17.51 11.06 25.16
N PHE A 379 16.51 11.29 26.01
CA PHE A 379 15.53 12.36 25.82
C PHE A 379 16.18 13.75 25.91
N ILE A 380 17.07 13.96 26.88
CA ILE A 380 17.85 15.19 27.00
C ILE A 380 18.70 15.41 25.73
N SER A 381 19.43 14.39 25.27
CA SER A 381 20.23 14.43 24.04
C SER A 381 19.38 14.81 22.83
N TYR A 382 18.18 14.24 22.69
CA TYR A 382 17.28 14.56 21.58
C TYR A 382 16.71 15.97 21.68
N ALA A 383 16.31 16.40 22.88
CA ALA A 383 15.81 17.75 23.13
C ALA A 383 16.87 18.83 22.92
N LEU A 384 18.14 18.55 23.23
CA LEU A 384 19.25 19.46 22.93
C LEU A 384 19.44 19.70 21.43
N ALA A 385 19.24 18.65 20.62
CA ALA A 385 19.33 18.74 19.17
C ALA A 385 18.07 19.36 18.53
N PHE A 386 16.89 19.05 19.08
CA PHE A 386 15.59 19.38 18.49
C PHE A 386 14.61 19.97 19.52
N PRO A 387 14.95 21.11 20.16
CA PRO A 387 14.18 21.63 21.30
C PRO A 387 12.77 22.12 20.92
N ASP A 388 12.58 22.57 19.67
CA ASP A 388 11.29 23.03 19.13
C ASP A 388 10.38 21.91 18.62
N SER A 389 10.92 20.70 18.51
CA SER A 389 10.20 19.56 17.93
C SER A 389 10.42 18.29 18.74
N PHE A 390 10.58 18.44 20.06
CA PHE A 390 10.83 17.32 20.96
C PHE A 390 9.60 16.40 21.03
N LEU A 391 9.75 15.16 20.56
CA LEU A 391 8.75 14.11 20.64
C LEU A 391 9.43 12.82 21.09
N ALA A 392 8.98 12.26 22.20
CA ALA A 392 9.65 11.13 22.85
C ALA A 392 8.96 9.78 22.60
N LEU A 393 9.73 8.76 22.23
CA LEU A 393 9.31 7.36 22.28
C LEU A 393 9.42 6.83 23.72
N VAL A 394 8.29 6.54 24.35
CA VAL A 394 8.24 6.35 25.83
C VAL A 394 8.17 4.90 26.30
N ASP A 395 8.13 3.93 25.40
CA ASP A 395 7.88 2.52 25.72
C ASP A 395 9.12 1.63 25.57
N THR A 396 10.33 2.20 25.67
CA THR A 396 11.56 1.38 25.57
C THR A 396 11.78 0.50 26.80
N TYR A 397 11.44 1.01 27.99
CA TYR A 397 11.57 0.26 29.24
C TYR A 397 10.22 0.10 29.96
N ASP A 398 9.56 1.21 30.27
CA ASP A 398 8.23 1.23 30.88
C ASP A 398 7.56 2.57 30.57
N VAL A 399 6.35 2.52 30.00
CA VAL A 399 5.62 3.71 29.53
C VAL A 399 5.40 4.72 30.66
N ILE A 400 4.99 4.27 31.84
CA ILE A 400 4.54 5.18 32.92
C ILE A 400 5.70 5.46 33.86
N ARG A 401 6.37 4.40 34.32
CA ARG A 401 7.37 4.48 35.39
C ARG A 401 8.69 5.07 34.93
N SER A 402 8.95 5.04 33.62
CA SER A 402 10.18 5.59 33.03
C SER A 402 9.87 6.64 31.97
N GLY A 403 9.19 6.26 30.88
CA GLY A 403 9.06 7.11 29.70
C GLY A 403 8.28 8.39 29.92
N ILE A 404 7.04 8.33 30.44
CA ILE A 404 6.22 9.51 30.72
C ILE A 404 6.88 10.39 31.78
N LEU A 405 7.44 9.81 32.84
CA LEU A 405 8.16 10.54 33.87
C LEU A 405 9.32 11.34 33.25
N ASN A 406 10.20 10.67 32.51
CA ASN A 406 11.35 11.27 31.86
C ASN A 406 10.95 12.33 30.82
N PHE A 407 9.89 12.07 30.06
CA PHE A 407 9.35 13.01 29.08
C PHE A 407 8.82 14.29 29.74
N CYS A 408 8.04 14.19 30.83
CA CYS A 408 7.53 15.34 31.56
C CYS A 408 8.66 16.19 32.15
N ILE A 409 9.70 15.55 32.69
CA ILE A 409 10.91 16.22 33.21
C ILE A 409 11.57 17.07 32.13
N VAL A 410 11.85 16.48 30.95
CA VAL A 410 12.50 17.19 29.84
C VAL A 410 11.58 18.28 29.29
N THR A 411 10.27 18.02 29.22
CA THR A 411 9.29 18.97 28.69
C THR A 411 9.16 20.22 29.57
N LEU A 412 9.14 20.09 30.90
CA LEU A 412 9.14 21.23 31.82
C LEU A 412 10.44 22.03 31.75
N ALA A 413 11.58 21.35 31.60
CA ALA A 413 12.86 22.01 31.39
C ALA A 413 12.89 22.81 30.07
N LEU A 414 12.31 22.28 29.00
CA LEU A 414 12.13 22.99 27.72
C LEU A 414 11.21 24.20 27.87
N ASP A 415 10.07 24.05 28.55
CA ASP A 415 9.10 25.12 28.84
C ASP A 415 9.77 26.31 29.54
N LYS A 416 10.57 26.03 30.59
CA LYS A 416 11.33 27.04 31.34
C LYS A 416 12.30 27.84 30.47
N LEU A 417 12.76 27.27 29.36
CA LEU A 417 13.66 27.91 28.40
C LEU A 417 12.94 28.50 27.19
N GLY A 418 11.59 28.48 27.17
CA GLY A 418 10.76 29.06 26.11
C GLY A 418 10.53 28.14 24.91
N TYR A 419 10.73 26.82 25.07
CA TYR A 419 10.46 25.82 24.05
C TYR A 419 9.16 25.06 24.34
N ARG A 420 8.67 24.32 23.33
CA ARG A 420 7.43 23.53 23.41
C ARG A 420 7.70 22.13 22.86
N ALA A 421 7.46 21.11 23.66
CA ALA A 421 7.46 19.73 23.18
C ALA A 421 6.21 19.46 22.34
N ILE A 422 6.30 18.49 21.43
CA ILE A 422 5.19 18.05 20.58
C ILE A 422 4.34 17.00 21.31
N GLY A 423 4.99 16.02 21.98
CA GLY A 423 4.26 14.92 22.61
C GLY A 423 5.06 13.62 22.71
N ILE A 424 4.33 12.50 22.74
CA ILE A 424 4.91 11.16 22.93
C ILE A 424 4.50 10.21 21.80
N ARG A 425 5.32 9.17 21.57
CA ARG A 425 4.97 7.98 20.80
C ARG A 425 4.97 6.75 21.70
N VAL A 426 3.95 5.92 21.56
CA VAL A 426 3.82 4.60 22.20
C VAL A 426 3.70 3.52 21.11
N ASP A 427 4.53 2.48 21.17
CA ASP A 427 4.63 1.44 20.12
C ASP A 427 4.29 0.03 20.63
N SER A 428 3.85 -0.12 21.88
CA SER A 428 3.58 -1.45 22.47
C SER A 428 2.67 -1.41 23.70
N GLY A 429 2.00 -2.52 23.96
CA GLY A 429 1.08 -2.70 25.09
C GLY A 429 -0.37 -2.30 24.77
N ASP A 430 -1.19 -2.10 25.80
CA ASP A 430 -2.58 -1.66 25.64
C ASP A 430 -2.62 -0.16 25.31
N LEU A 431 -2.71 0.14 24.02
CA LEU A 431 -2.64 1.50 23.49
C LEU A 431 -3.80 2.39 23.99
N ALA A 432 -5.00 1.84 24.18
CA ALA A 432 -6.13 2.60 24.71
C ALA A 432 -5.85 3.01 26.16
N TYR A 433 -5.54 2.03 27.02
CA TYR A 433 -5.22 2.26 28.42
C TYR A 433 -4.04 3.23 28.58
N GLN A 434 -2.94 2.98 27.89
CA GLN A 434 -1.73 3.81 27.96
C GLN A 434 -1.99 5.24 27.49
N SER A 435 -2.77 5.44 26.42
CA SER A 435 -3.12 6.80 25.97
C SER A 435 -3.92 7.56 27.04
N ILE A 436 -4.86 6.89 27.70
CA ILE A 436 -5.68 7.49 28.77
C ILE A 436 -4.82 7.83 29.97
N VAL A 437 -3.92 6.93 30.38
CA VAL A 437 -3.02 7.17 31.51
C VAL A 437 -2.04 8.30 31.21
N ALA A 438 -1.42 8.29 30.03
CA ALA A 438 -0.52 9.36 29.60
C ALA A 438 -1.22 10.73 29.64
N HIS A 439 -2.43 10.81 29.08
CA HIS A 439 -3.21 12.04 29.11
C HIS A 439 -3.54 12.50 30.54
N ARG A 440 -3.89 11.58 31.45
CA ARG A 440 -4.11 11.92 32.87
C ARG A 440 -2.83 12.44 33.55
N CYS A 441 -1.67 11.85 33.24
CA CYS A 441 -0.39 12.35 33.72
C CYS A 441 -0.13 13.78 33.25
N PHE A 442 -0.41 14.07 31.97
CA PHE A 442 -0.30 15.43 31.43
C PHE A 442 -1.27 16.41 32.11
N GLN A 443 -2.51 15.99 32.40
CA GLN A 443 -3.48 16.80 33.14
C GLN A 443 -2.97 17.18 34.54
N LYS A 444 -2.42 16.21 35.29
CA LYS A 444 -1.85 16.49 36.62
C LYS A 444 -0.73 17.53 36.57
N ILE A 445 0.15 17.43 35.58
CA ILE A 445 1.24 18.40 35.38
C ILE A 445 0.69 19.76 34.96
N ALA A 446 -0.27 19.79 34.03
CA ALA A 446 -0.93 21.01 33.58
C ALA A 446 -1.61 21.77 34.73
N GLU A 447 -2.27 21.05 35.63
CA GLU A 447 -2.94 21.62 36.81
C GLU A 447 -1.93 22.14 37.83
N HIS A 448 -0.91 21.34 38.18
CA HIS A 448 0.09 21.70 39.18
C HIS A 448 0.92 22.93 38.80
N TYR A 449 1.40 22.97 37.54
CA TYR A 449 2.22 24.09 37.04
C TYR A 449 1.40 25.19 36.34
N GLN A 450 0.07 25.04 36.26
CA GLN A 450 -0.83 25.96 35.54
C GLN A 450 -0.49 26.11 34.04
N LEU A 451 0.09 25.07 33.44
CA LEU A 451 0.50 25.01 32.03
C LEU A 451 -0.58 24.35 31.18
N LYS A 452 -1.62 25.09 30.78
CA LYS A 452 -2.77 24.54 30.03
C LYS A 452 -2.38 23.76 28.77
N TRP A 453 -1.31 24.17 28.08
CA TRP A 453 -0.83 23.56 26.85
C TRP A 453 -0.32 22.12 27.03
N PHE A 454 0.01 21.68 28.27
CA PHE A 454 0.35 20.28 28.53
C PHE A 454 -0.80 19.32 28.18
N ASN A 455 -2.05 19.78 28.28
CA ASN A 455 -3.22 18.99 27.89
C ASN A 455 -3.34 18.77 26.37
N GLU A 456 -2.58 19.53 25.58
CA GLU A 456 -2.59 19.52 24.12
C GLU A 456 -1.44 18.68 23.54
N LEU A 457 -0.57 18.13 24.40
CA LEU A 457 0.54 17.26 24.00
C LEU A 457 0.01 16.05 23.22
N SER A 458 0.58 15.84 22.04
CA SER A 458 0.11 14.81 21.11
C SER A 458 0.51 13.42 21.59
N ILE A 459 -0.46 12.49 21.62
CA ILE A 459 -0.22 11.07 21.86
C ILE A 459 -0.29 10.36 20.51
N ILE A 460 0.87 9.95 20.00
CA ILE A 460 0.99 9.15 18.78
C ILE A 460 1.10 7.69 19.19
N VAL A 461 0.39 6.80 18.51
CA VAL A 461 0.63 5.36 18.66
C VAL A 461 1.03 4.74 17.34
N SER A 462 1.86 3.72 17.41
CA SER A 462 2.20 2.84 16.30
C SER A 462 2.16 1.39 16.78
N ASN A 463 2.38 0.44 15.86
CA ASN A 463 2.36 -1.03 16.04
C ASN A 463 1.01 -1.72 15.77
N ASP A 464 1.02 -2.59 14.76
CA ASP A 464 -0.10 -3.47 14.34
C ASP A 464 -1.50 -2.82 14.34
N ILE A 465 -1.54 -1.54 13.96
CA ILE A 465 -2.78 -0.79 13.77
C ILE A 465 -3.43 -1.21 12.45
N ASN A 466 -4.67 -1.70 12.54
CA ASN A 466 -5.56 -1.94 11.40
C ASN A 466 -6.94 -1.29 11.64
N GLU A 467 -7.88 -1.38 10.69
CA GLU A 467 -9.20 -0.74 10.84
C GLU A 467 -9.98 -1.29 12.05
N GLU A 468 -9.90 -2.58 12.34
CA GLU A 468 -10.58 -3.22 13.48
C GLU A 468 -10.00 -2.71 14.82
N THR A 469 -8.67 -2.59 14.88
CA THR A 469 -7.98 -1.99 16.04
C THR A 469 -8.44 -0.56 16.26
N ILE A 470 -8.55 0.26 15.21
CA ILE A 470 -9.03 1.66 15.35
C ILE A 470 -10.46 1.71 15.88
N ILE A 471 -11.37 0.86 15.38
CA ILE A 471 -12.75 0.79 15.87
C ILE A 471 -12.78 0.41 17.36
N SER A 472 -12.03 -0.62 17.76
CA SER A 472 -11.95 -1.05 19.15
C SER A 472 -11.39 0.06 20.06
N LEU A 473 -10.33 0.76 19.64
CA LEU A 473 -9.79 1.89 20.38
C LEU A 473 -10.84 3.02 20.50
N ASN A 474 -11.61 3.27 19.43
CA ASN A 474 -12.61 4.32 19.39
C ASN A 474 -13.74 4.08 20.41
N GLU A 475 -14.15 2.84 20.61
CA GLU A 475 -15.14 2.41 21.63
C GLU A 475 -14.61 2.61 23.06
N GLN A 476 -13.31 2.41 23.25
CA GLN A 476 -12.63 2.58 24.54
C GLN A 476 -12.34 4.05 24.89
N LYS A 477 -12.74 5.01 24.03
CA LYS A 477 -12.56 6.46 24.25
C LYS A 477 -11.09 6.84 24.52
N HIS A 478 -10.18 6.25 23.73
CA HIS A 478 -8.75 6.53 23.76
C HIS A 478 -8.43 8.05 23.71
N LYS A 479 -7.20 8.43 24.06
CA LYS A 479 -6.70 9.82 23.98
C LYS A 479 -5.63 10.05 22.90
N ILE A 480 -5.50 9.09 21.99
CA ILE A 480 -4.61 9.14 20.82
C ILE A 480 -5.00 10.28 19.87
N ASN A 481 -4.00 11.02 19.38
CA ASN A 481 -4.13 12.11 18.41
C ASN A 481 -3.65 11.72 17.02
N ALA A 482 -2.78 10.71 16.89
CA ALA A 482 -2.30 10.21 15.61
C ALA A 482 -2.00 8.70 15.63
N PHE A 483 -2.27 8.04 14.50
CA PHE A 483 -1.88 6.65 14.25
C PHE A 483 -0.74 6.58 13.24
N GLY A 484 0.38 5.99 13.62
CA GLY A 484 1.46 5.58 12.72
C GLY A 484 1.24 4.15 12.24
N ILE A 485 0.81 4.00 10.98
CA ILE A 485 0.39 2.71 10.43
C ILE A 485 1.43 2.22 9.43
N GLY A 486 1.91 0.99 9.65
CA GLY A 486 2.97 0.38 8.85
C GLY A 486 2.48 -0.76 7.98
N THR A 487 2.78 -1.99 8.42
CA THR A 487 2.61 -3.23 7.63
C THR A 487 1.21 -3.38 7.04
N HIS A 488 0.15 -3.27 7.83
CA HIS A 488 -1.24 -3.50 7.37
C HIS A 488 -1.67 -2.56 6.23
N LEU A 489 -1.09 -1.36 6.17
CA LEU A 489 -1.35 -0.40 5.12
C LEU A 489 -0.57 -0.74 3.85
N VAL A 490 0.77 -0.74 3.92
CA VAL A 490 1.64 -0.76 2.74
C VAL A 490 1.73 -2.13 2.05
N THR A 491 1.44 -3.21 2.77
CA THR A 491 1.36 -4.56 2.19
C THR A 491 -0.06 -4.98 1.87
N CYS A 492 -1.06 -4.15 2.24
CA CYS A 492 -2.47 -4.50 2.17
C CYS A 492 -2.74 -5.90 2.74
N GLN A 493 -2.19 -6.21 3.91
CA GLN A 493 -2.04 -7.59 4.42
C GLN A 493 -3.31 -8.47 4.33
N LYS A 494 -4.50 -7.89 4.55
CA LYS A 494 -5.79 -8.61 4.44
C LYS A 494 -6.07 -9.14 3.03
N GLN A 495 -5.62 -8.40 2.01
CA GLN A 495 -5.77 -8.74 0.61
C GLN A 495 -4.68 -8.00 -0.20
N PRO A 496 -3.52 -8.62 -0.47
CA PRO A 496 -2.36 -7.95 -1.07
C PRO A 496 -2.46 -7.76 -2.60
N ALA A 497 -3.63 -8.02 -3.20
CA ALA A 497 -3.89 -7.81 -4.62
C ALA A 497 -5.36 -7.43 -4.87
N LEU A 498 -5.60 -6.45 -5.76
CA LEU A 498 -6.96 -6.05 -6.13
C LEU A 498 -7.64 -7.07 -7.07
N GLY A 499 -6.89 -7.55 -8.07
CA GLY A 499 -7.41 -8.46 -9.08
C GLY A 499 -7.98 -7.75 -10.31
N CYS A 500 -7.34 -6.66 -10.74
CA CYS A 500 -7.57 -6.09 -12.07
C CYS A 500 -7.21 -7.11 -13.15
N VAL A 501 -7.93 -7.05 -14.25
CA VAL A 501 -7.74 -7.85 -15.46
C VAL A 501 -7.76 -6.93 -16.67
N TYR A 502 -6.98 -7.29 -17.69
CA TYR A 502 -6.91 -6.63 -18.98
C TYR A 502 -7.53 -7.58 -20.02
N LYS A 503 -8.51 -7.13 -20.80
CA LYS A 503 -9.28 -8.03 -21.68
C LYS A 503 -9.62 -7.37 -23.01
N LEU A 504 -9.36 -8.09 -24.09
CA LEU A 504 -9.82 -7.75 -25.44
C LEU A 504 -11.36 -7.81 -25.46
N VAL A 505 -11.99 -6.72 -25.90
CA VAL A 505 -13.46 -6.59 -25.99
C VAL A 505 -13.93 -6.32 -27.41
N GLU A 506 -13.03 -5.95 -28.32
CA GLU A 506 -13.32 -5.69 -29.73
C GLU A 506 -12.05 -5.83 -30.57
N ILE A 507 -12.16 -6.42 -31.77
CA ILE A 507 -11.09 -6.48 -32.78
C ILE A 507 -11.68 -6.18 -34.16
N ASP A 508 -11.08 -5.27 -34.91
CA ASP A 508 -11.58 -4.76 -36.21
C ASP A 508 -13.08 -4.42 -36.16
N HIS A 509 -13.51 -3.76 -35.09
CA HIS A 509 -14.91 -3.38 -34.83
C HIS A 509 -15.88 -4.56 -34.60
N ILE A 510 -15.36 -5.76 -34.41
CA ILE A 510 -16.13 -6.97 -34.05
C ILE A 510 -15.98 -7.22 -32.55
N PRO A 511 -17.09 -7.15 -31.78
CA PRO A 511 -17.06 -7.41 -30.34
C PRO A 511 -16.58 -8.82 -29.99
N CYS A 512 -15.81 -8.91 -28.91
CA CYS A 512 -15.24 -10.15 -28.39
C CYS A 512 -15.82 -10.46 -27.00
N ILE A 513 -16.17 -11.72 -26.75
CA ILE A 513 -16.60 -12.22 -25.44
C ILE A 513 -15.74 -13.40 -25.00
N LYS A 514 -15.29 -13.37 -23.74
CA LYS A 514 -14.61 -14.49 -23.10
C LYS A 514 -15.60 -15.20 -22.20
N ILE A 515 -15.98 -16.42 -22.58
CA ILE A 515 -16.86 -17.30 -21.79
C ILE A 515 -16.04 -18.04 -20.72
N SER A 516 -16.69 -18.45 -19.64
CA SER A 516 -16.07 -19.12 -18.51
C SER A 516 -17.10 -20.01 -17.81
N LEU A 517 -16.65 -21.14 -17.25
CA LEU A 517 -17.47 -21.97 -16.36
C LEU A 517 -17.91 -21.20 -15.11
N ASP A 518 -17.07 -20.29 -14.64
CA ASP A 518 -17.43 -19.33 -13.60
C ASP A 518 -17.99 -18.05 -14.25
N LEU A 519 -19.30 -17.82 -14.06
CA LEU A 519 -20.04 -16.67 -14.59
C LEU A 519 -19.45 -15.32 -14.15
N ALA A 520 -18.82 -15.26 -12.97
CA ALA A 520 -18.18 -14.03 -12.50
C ALA A 520 -16.96 -13.64 -13.35
N LYS A 521 -16.46 -14.56 -14.19
CA LYS A 521 -15.30 -14.36 -15.07
C LYS A 521 -15.67 -14.09 -16.54
N VAL A 522 -16.96 -14.09 -16.89
CA VAL A 522 -17.43 -13.71 -18.21
C VAL A 522 -17.22 -12.21 -18.40
N THR A 523 -16.71 -11.81 -19.56
CA THR A 523 -16.44 -10.39 -19.88
C THR A 523 -17.66 -9.74 -20.51
N ILE A 524 -17.84 -8.44 -20.27
CA ILE A 524 -18.86 -7.66 -20.99
C ILE A 524 -18.23 -7.23 -22.34
N PRO A 525 -18.80 -7.63 -23.49
CA PRO A 525 -18.20 -7.42 -24.81
C PRO A 525 -18.23 -5.95 -25.25
N CYS A 526 -17.68 -5.67 -26.44
CA CYS A 526 -17.68 -4.40 -27.20
C CYS A 526 -16.95 -3.22 -26.56
N ARG A 527 -16.68 -2.19 -27.36
CA ARG A 527 -16.21 -0.88 -26.89
C ARG A 527 -17.33 -0.14 -26.14
N LYS A 528 -17.11 0.14 -24.85
CA LYS A 528 -18.15 0.64 -23.93
C LYS A 528 -17.86 2.03 -23.35
N ASN A 529 -18.91 2.78 -23.05
CA ASN A 529 -18.87 3.95 -22.16
C ASN A 529 -19.40 3.60 -20.77
N VAL A 530 -19.01 4.38 -19.77
CA VAL A 530 -19.49 4.24 -18.39
C VAL A 530 -20.08 5.57 -17.92
N TYR A 531 -21.33 5.53 -17.46
CA TYR A 531 -22.04 6.69 -16.94
C TYR A 531 -22.46 6.48 -15.49
N ARG A 532 -22.07 7.41 -14.62
CA ARG A 532 -22.58 7.47 -13.25
C ARG A 532 -23.93 8.17 -13.21
N ILE A 533 -24.93 7.47 -12.70
CA ILE A 533 -26.32 7.92 -12.65
C ILE A 533 -26.64 8.44 -11.25
N TYR A 534 -27.06 9.69 -11.14
CA TYR A 534 -27.34 10.35 -9.86
C TYR A 534 -28.83 10.47 -9.57
N GLY A 535 -29.21 10.21 -8.32
CA GLY A 535 -30.56 10.40 -7.81
C GLY A 535 -30.80 11.84 -7.37
N ARG A 536 -32.08 12.19 -7.14
CA ARG A 536 -32.49 13.57 -6.75
C ARG A 536 -31.82 14.07 -5.46
N GLU A 537 -31.40 13.17 -4.59
CA GLU A 537 -30.70 13.47 -3.34
C GLU A 537 -29.20 13.78 -3.56
N GLY A 538 -28.69 13.72 -4.79
CA GLY A 538 -27.29 13.98 -5.13
C GLY A 538 -26.36 12.77 -5.00
N TYR A 539 -26.85 11.63 -4.49
CA TYR A 539 -26.07 10.39 -4.42
C TYR A 539 -26.00 9.66 -5.77
N ALA A 540 -24.88 8.98 -6.00
CA ALA A 540 -24.75 8.03 -7.10
C ALA A 540 -25.61 6.78 -6.84
N LEU A 541 -26.50 6.45 -7.77
CA LEU A 541 -27.44 5.32 -7.67
C LEU A 541 -26.84 4.02 -8.22
N LEU A 542 -26.21 4.14 -9.39
CA LEU A 542 -25.60 3.05 -10.15
C LEU A 542 -24.66 3.61 -11.21
N ASP A 543 -23.76 2.76 -11.69
CA ASP A 543 -22.97 3.00 -12.88
C ASP A 543 -23.55 2.17 -14.03
N LEU A 544 -23.76 2.82 -15.18
CA LEU A 544 -24.41 2.27 -16.36
C LEU A 544 -23.43 2.16 -17.51
N LEU A 545 -23.23 0.94 -17.98
CA LEU A 545 -22.42 0.62 -19.16
C LEU A 545 -23.30 0.65 -20.41
N THR A 546 -22.81 1.32 -21.45
CA THR A 546 -23.44 1.35 -22.78
C THR A 546 -22.40 0.97 -23.83
N GLY A 547 -22.84 0.43 -24.96
CA GLY A 547 -22.03 0.44 -26.18
C GLY A 547 -21.70 1.88 -26.59
N THR A 548 -20.56 2.08 -27.24
CA THR A 548 -20.17 3.41 -27.75
C THR A 548 -21.04 3.92 -28.90
N ASN A 549 -21.82 3.04 -29.52
CA ASN A 549 -22.80 3.33 -30.56
C ASN A 549 -24.20 3.68 -30.01
N GLU A 550 -24.43 3.53 -28.71
CA GLU A 550 -25.72 3.87 -28.07
C GLU A 550 -25.78 5.35 -27.70
N GLU A 551 -27.00 5.90 -27.65
CA GLU A 551 -27.22 7.26 -27.14
C GLU A 551 -26.83 7.38 -25.66
N GLU A 552 -26.27 8.53 -25.29
CA GLU A 552 -25.96 8.81 -23.90
C GLU A 552 -27.27 8.93 -23.07
N PRO A 553 -27.31 8.41 -21.84
CA PRO A 553 -28.48 8.55 -20.98
C PRO A 553 -28.78 10.02 -20.68
N LYS A 554 -30.05 10.42 -20.85
CA LYS A 554 -30.48 11.82 -20.69
C LYS A 554 -31.06 12.08 -19.30
N ILE A 555 -30.82 13.29 -18.80
CA ILE A 555 -31.36 13.77 -17.52
C ILE A 555 -32.90 13.79 -17.58
N LEU A 556 -33.55 13.35 -16.50
CA LEU A 556 -35.01 13.21 -16.36
C LEU A 556 -35.68 12.19 -17.29
N GLU A 557 -34.92 11.44 -18.08
CA GLU A 557 -35.45 10.36 -18.91
C GLU A 557 -35.32 9.01 -18.19
N LYS A 558 -36.39 8.22 -18.20
CA LYS A 558 -36.43 6.94 -17.49
C LYS A 558 -35.70 5.86 -18.31
N ILE A 559 -34.68 5.25 -17.73
CA ILE A 559 -33.88 4.19 -18.35
C ILE A 559 -34.01 2.86 -17.59
N LEU A 560 -34.06 1.75 -18.33
CA LEU A 560 -34.04 0.40 -17.77
C LEU A 560 -32.59 -0.05 -17.59
N CYS A 561 -32.19 -0.26 -16.34
CA CYS A 561 -30.85 -0.71 -15.96
C CYS A 561 -30.92 -2.18 -15.55
N ARG A 562 -30.10 -3.02 -16.19
CA ARG A 562 -30.07 -4.47 -15.91
C ARG A 562 -28.73 -4.87 -15.35
N HIS A 563 -28.73 -5.76 -14.36
CA HIS A 563 -27.50 -6.43 -13.97
C HIS A 563 -27.03 -7.32 -15.13
N PRO A 564 -25.74 -7.29 -15.50
CA PRO A 564 -25.26 -8.01 -16.68
C PRO A 564 -25.45 -9.54 -16.60
N PHE A 565 -25.38 -10.14 -15.41
CA PHE A 565 -25.36 -11.61 -15.29
C PHE A 565 -26.49 -12.20 -14.43
N GLU A 566 -27.39 -11.36 -13.90
CA GLU A 566 -28.47 -11.82 -13.00
C GLU A 566 -29.79 -11.21 -13.44
N GLU A 567 -30.60 -11.98 -14.17
CA GLU A 567 -31.77 -11.46 -14.89
C GLU A 567 -32.83 -10.84 -13.98
N SER A 568 -32.96 -11.37 -12.76
CA SER A 568 -33.91 -10.89 -11.75
C SER A 568 -33.52 -9.52 -11.18
N LYS A 569 -32.25 -9.12 -11.30
CA LYS A 569 -31.74 -7.82 -10.81
C LYS A 569 -31.82 -6.78 -11.91
N ARG A 570 -32.94 -6.03 -11.92
CA ARG A 570 -33.17 -4.91 -12.84
C ARG A 570 -33.97 -3.81 -12.16
N CYS A 571 -33.76 -2.58 -12.58
CA CYS A 571 -34.49 -1.43 -12.06
C CYS A 571 -34.65 -0.34 -13.11
N PHE A 572 -35.62 0.54 -12.92
CA PHE A 572 -35.67 1.78 -13.67
C PHE A 572 -34.97 2.88 -12.87
N ALA A 573 -34.15 3.67 -13.55
CA ALA A 573 -33.57 4.88 -13.00
C ALA A 573 -34.06 6.11 -13.78
N THR A 574 -34.27 7.22 -13.08
CA THR A 574 -34.52 8.53 -13.68
C THR A 574 -33.45 9.46 -13.15
N PRO A 575 -32.37 9.72 -13.92
CA PRO A 575 -31.24 10.50 -13.47
C PRO A 575 -31.64 11.96 -13.24
N SER A 576 -31.18 12.52 -12.12
CA SER A 576 -31.12 13.97 -11.91
C SER A 576 -29.85 14.58 -12.50
N ARG A 577 -28.79 13.79 -12.60
CA ARG A 577 -27.51 14.11 -13.23
C ARG A 577 -26.91 12.83 -13.82
N VAL A 578 -26.19 12.98 -14.92
CA VAL A 578 -25.45 11.92 -15.61
C VAL A 578 -24.01 12.40 -15.75
N GLU A 579 -23.05 11.55 -15.40
CA GLU A 579 -21.62 11.85 -15.55
C GLU A 579 -20.95 10.75 -16.34
N ARG A 580 -20.31 11.11 -17.47
CA ARG A 580 -19.47 10.19 -18.24
C ARG A 580 -18.10 10.05 -17.56
N LEU A 581 -17.76 8.84 -17.14
CA LEU A 581 -16.54 8.60 -16.34
C LEU A 581 -15.28 8.49 -17.20
N LEU A 582 -15.35 7.78 -18.33
CA LEU A 582 -14.21 7.58 -19.23
C LEU A 582 -13.95 8.84 -20.07
N LYS A 583 -12.78 9.45 -19.87
CA LYS A 583 -12.28 10.62 -20.63
C LYS A 583 -11.00 10.24 -21.38
N VAL A 584 -10.70 10.92 -22.49
CA VAL A 584 -9.46 10.70 -23.26
C VAL A 584 -8.29 11.33 -22.51
N TRP A 585 -7.25 10.55 -22.17
CA TRP A 585 -6.04 11.03 -21.49
C TRP A 585 -4.77 10.92 -22.34
N TRP A 586 -4.75 10.06 -23.34
CA TRP A 586 -3.65 9.91 -24.30
C TRP A 586 -4.21 9.78 -25.71
N ILE A 587 -3.70 10.59 -26.64
CA ILE A 587 -4.04 10.56 -28.06
C ILE A 587 -2.91 11.21 -28.86
N ASP A 588 -2.64 10.70 -30.06
CA ASP A 588 -1.58 11.20 -30.95
C ASP A 588 -0.19 11.27 -30.30
N GLY A 589 0.13 10.29 -29.44
CA GLY A 589 1.42 10.20 -28.75
C GLY A 589 1.67 11.24 -27.65
N LYS A 590 0.63 11.87 -27.13
CA LYS A 590 0.73 12.89 -26.08
C LYS A 590 -0.42 12.81 -25.08
N ILE A 591 -0.17 13.38 -23.90
CA ILE A 591 -1.20 13.56 -22.88
C ILE A 591 -2.19 14.64 -23.36
N SER A 592 -3.49 14.35 -23.35
CA SER A 592 -4.55 15.24 -23.85
C SER A 592 -5.17 16.17 -22.79
N GLN A 593 -4.90 15.93 -21.51
CA GLN A 593 -5.44 16.69 -20.38
C GLN A 593 -4.31 17.13 -19.45
N SER A 594 -4.51 18.21 -18.69
CA SER A 594 -3.60 18.59 -17.61
C SER A 594 -3.67 17.57 -16.48
N LEU A 595 -2.50 17.12 -16.00
CA LEU A 595 -2.43 16.22 -14.85
C LEU A 595 -2.75 17.00 -13.56
N PRO A 596 -3.66 16.50 -12.71
CA PRO A 596 -3.95 17.11 -11.43
C PRO A 596 -2.77 16.93 -10.47
N THR A 597 -2.61 17.87 -9.55
CA THR A 597 -1.69 17.75 -8.42
C THR A 597 -2.21 16.71 -7.42
N LEU A 598 -1.31 16.18 -6.57
CA LEU A 598 -1.71 15.22 -5.52
C LEU A 598 -2.75 15.77 -4.54
N ILE A 599 -2.77 17.09 -4.31
CA ILE A 599 -3.76 17.73 -3.46
C ILE A 599 -5.13 17.70 -4.14
N GLU A 600 -5.21 18.05 -5.43
CA GLU A 600 -6.44 17.98 -6.22
C GLU A 600 -6.96 16.54 -6.32
N ILE A 601 -6.08 15.55 -6.51
CA ILE A 601 -6.47 14.13 -6.50
C ILE A 601 -7.03 13.75 -5.13
N ARG A 602 -6.37 14.14 -4.04
CA ARG A 602 -6.83 13.87 -2.68
C ARG A 602 -8.21 14.49 -2.40
N GLU A 603 -8.43 15.72 -2.84
CA GLU A 603 -9.74 16.38 -2.75
C GLU A 603 -10.79 15.65 -3.59
N HIS A 604 -10.41 15.20 -4.79
CA HIS A 604 -11.28 14.41 -5.66
C HIS A 604 -11.67 13.06 -5.02
N VAL A 605 -10.75 12.38 -4.32
CA VAL A 605 -11.08 11.17 -3.53
C VAL A 605 -12.15 11.47 -2.48
N GLN A 606 -12.00 12.56 -1.72
CA GLN A 606 -12.97 12.94 -0.70
C GLN A 606 -14.34 13.26 -1.32
N ASN A 607 -14.36 14.03 -2.41
CA ASN A 607 -15.57 14.37 -3.13
C ASN A 607 -16.24 13.12 -3.73
N SER A 608 -15.46 12.21 -4.30
CA SER A 608 -15.97 10.97 -4.89
C SER A 608 -16.46 9.95 -3.85
N LEU A 609 -15.95 9.99 -2.61
CA LEU A 609 -16.53 9.21 -1.50
C LEU A 609 -17.80 9.88 -0.96
N ALA A 610 -17.89 11.21 -0.99
CA ALA A 610 -19.05 11.95 -0.49
C ALA A 610 -20.33 11.67 -1.30
N ILE A 611 -20.22 11.41 -2.60
CA ILE A 611 -21.36 11.07 -3.46
C ILE A 611 -21.95 9.67 -3.20
N LEU A 612 -21.27 8.83 -2.41
CA LEU A 612 -21.80 7.52 -2.04
C LEU A 612 -22.68 7.63 -0.80
N ARG A 613 -23.80 6.91 -0.82
CA ARG A 613 -24.65 6.77 0.36
C ARG A 613 -23.86 6.12 1.51
N PRO A 614 -24.10 6.52 2.76
CA PRO A 614 -23.34 5.99 3.92
C PRO A 614 -23.38 4.46 4.07
N ASP A 615 -24.47 3.80 3.65
CA ASP A 615 -24.63 2.35 3.72
C ASP A 615 -23.66 1.57 2.82
N ILE A 616 -23.15 2.18 1.75
CA ILE A 616 -22.19 1.59 0.80
C ILE A 616 -20.76 1.69 1.34
N LYS A 617 -20.48 2.70 2.17
CA LYS A 617 -19.14 2.97 2.74
C LYS A 617 -18.87 2.25 4.05
N ARG A 618 -19.83 1.48 4.59
CA ARG A 618 -19.65 0.79 5.87
C ARG A 618 -18.48 -0.19 5.80
N LEU A 619 -17.73 -0.28 6.90
CA LEU A 619 -16.62 -1.23 7.00
C LEU A 619 -17.11 -2.67 7.16
N LEU A 620 -18.30 -2.85 7.78
CA LEU A 620 -18.95 -4.13 8.01
C LEU A 620 -20.27 -4.20 7.25
N ASN A 621 -20.47 -5.27 6.49
CA ASN A 621 -21.68 -5.55 5.70
C ASN A 621 -22.20 -4.33 4.90
N PRO A 622 -21.37 -3.70 4.06
CA PRO A 622 -21.81 -2.61 3.19
C PRO A 622 -22.88 -3.06 2.19
N THR A 623 -23.71 -2.12 1.77
CA THR A 623 -24.72 -2.36 0.72
C THR A 623 -24.07 -2.39 -0.65
N PRO A 624 -24.32 -3.44 -1.48
CA PRO A 624 -23.74 -3.52 -2.81
C PRO A 624 -24.07 -2.34 -3.71
N TYR A 625 -23.06 -1.80 -4.37
CA TYR A 625 -23.25 -0.81 -5.42
C TYR A 625 -23.69 -1.49 -6.73
N LYS A 626 -24.54 -0.81 -7.51
CA LYS A 626 -25.10 -1.37 -8.73
C LYS A 626 -24.24 -0.97 -9.93
N VAL A 627 -23.67 -1.95 -10.61
CA VAL A 627 -23.12 -1.79 -11.96
C VAL A 627 -24.07 -2.49 -12.92
N SER A 628 -24.60 -1.74 -13.88
CA SER A 628 -25.66 -2.18 -14.79
C SER A 628 -25.26 -1.96 -16.25
N VAL A 629 -25.94 -2.64 -17.15
CA VAL A 629 -25.89 -2.43 -18.60
C VAL A 629 -27.24 -1.93 -19.11
N THR A 630 -27.25 -1.28 -20.27
CA THR A 630 -28.50 -0.97 -21.00
C THR A 630 -29.21 -2.26 -21.43
N ASP A 631 -30.50 -2.14 -21.75
CA ASP A 631 -31.27 -3.27 -22.28
C ASP A 631 -30.66 -3.79 -23.59
N ASN A 632 -30.24 -2.90 -24.49
CA ASN A 632 -29.60 -3.27 -25.75
C ASN A 632 -28.30 -4.05 -25.52
N LEU A 633 -27.39 -3.54 -24.68
CA LEU A 633 -26.13 -4.21 -24.38
C LEU A 633 -26.35 -5.55 -23.66
N TYR A 634 -27.36 -5.64 -22.80
CA TYR A 634 -27.76 -6.90 -22.16
C TYR A 634 -28.18 -7.95 -23.19
N GLN A 635 -29.10 -7.61 -24.10
CA GLN A 635 -29.59 -8.53 -25.13
C GLN A 635 -28.46 -8.96 -26.06
N TYR A 636 -27.61 -8.01 -26.47
CA TYR A 636 -26.47 -8.28 -27.34
C TYR A 636 -25.46 -9.23 -26.69
N MET A 637 -25.14 -9.03 -25.41
CA MET A 637 -24.26 -9.93 -24.68
C MET A 637 -24.87 -11.33 -24.54
N HIS A 638 -26.17 -11.45 -24.31
CA HIS A 638 -26.85 -12.74 -24.24
C HIS A 638 -26.81 -13.47 -25.59
N GLN A 639 -27.03 -12.75 -26.69
CA GLN A 639 -26.89 -13.29 -28.04
C GLN A 639 -25.47 -13.81 -28.29
N LEU A 640 -24.44 -12.99 -28.04
CA LEU A 640 -23.04 -13.40 -28.21
C LEU A 640 -22.67 -14.60 -27.34
N TRP A 641 -23.23 -14.70 -26.14
CA TRP A 641 -23.02 -15.87 -25.30
C TRP A 641 -23.58 -17.12 -25.98
N LEU A 642 -24.84 -17.12 -26.39
CA LEU A 642 -25.47 -18.27 -27.05
C LEU A 642 -24.73 -18.69 -28.33
N GLU A 643 -24.18 -17.74 -29.08
CA GLU A 643 -23.40 -18.01 -30.30
C GLU A 643 -22.03 -18.67 -30.00
N ASN A 644 -21.42 -18.37 -28.86
CA ASN A 644 -20.05 -18.82 -28.54
C ASN A 644 -19.99 -19.95 -27.50
N ALA A 645 -21.09 -20.21 -26.77
CA ALA A 645 -21.13 -21.31 -25.82
C ALA A 645 -21.29 -22.65 -26.57
N PRO A 646 -20.38 -23.61 -26.39
CA PRO A 646 -20.49 -24.90 -27.05
C PRO A 646 -21.74 -25.64 -26.53
N VAL A 647 -22.49 -26.23 -27.45
CA VAL A 647 -23.60 -27.14 -27.11
C VAL A 647 -23.00 -28.51 -26.83
N GLY A 648 -23.09 -28.95 -25.58
CA GLY A 648 -22.62 -30.28 -25.18
C GLY A 648 -23.58 -31.37 -25.67
N GLU A 649 -23.04 -32.42 -26.26
CA GLU A 649 -23.75 -33.67 -26.51
C GLU A 649 -23.48 -34.62 -25.33
N LEU A 650 -24.53 -35.16 -24.71
CA LEU A 650 -24.42 -36.14 -23.63
C LEU A 650 -24.55 -37.54 -24.24
N HIS A 651 -23.56 -38.40 -24.01
CA HIS A 651 -23.52 -39.79 -24.45
C HIS A 651 -23.72 -40.76 -23.29
#